data_AF-A0A3M6VVK1-F1
#
_entry.id   AF-A0A3M6VVK1-F1
#
_cell.length_a   1.000
_cell.length_b   1.000
_cell.length_c   1.000
_cell.angle_alpha   90.00
_cell.angle_beta   90.00
_cell.angle_gamma   90.00
#
_symmetry.space_group_name_H-M   'P 1'
#
loop_
_entity.id
_entity.type
_entity.pdbx_description
1 polymer ?
#
loop_
_entity_poly.entity_id
_entity_poly.type
_entity_poly.pdbx_seq_one_letter_code
_entity_poly.pdbx_strand_id
1 'polypeptide(L)'
;MEFLVHNISHSDLVVELSWLRPDGVASSSNGASVPTACRPVASIDLDGVSVPLSILGRPKFSLFQKTSRHILERVQQLGHPKRDATHAAAVLSVPDSSSLLHPSLLDIQGERWKVHCQDTQSPIGFNLADAPIPISNAEVLRDFQLRGEVETTKLVEQHWDRVGITAVYFPLVALLLPKWMQVLKEFQSENSRQLVYLISGAGIPRNVEHSRNDNSTEITAQLIALFVHQYYPHMTAIQVHSGSNIFRFDDNVQFMTRELRPLLEAQRETLVDRCGEAWKSHFHVTIAYADGPPARLSALNASLRIYRPSYLHIWQLKTFWHERKLSMVDVDFHSFEKIEASPLVAPSKADAMTQMVVREMRMFRDQFLSAEGEGEVASFWLRKSRKPVLAVLLIEKPATVAGERPTIVVQRGMNCEVSMPTGSLCAERNAIGSALASDPTLTRRALKMIAVLGLNLAADDIVSPSPSKYTKHHNATQDDDKKKKRKPSQVQAGATLDETTSTASEPGSIATLLQSVGLQLPVQIRPTSVQCSSKVDKALIPTDETVQHSANGTGQGQGCGNRGREEMNVNLVSSRKPKRPRTFSFDKVAMEEMIRGSTPLDRNPLAPCGACKEWLVKIAEANPSFRVVTFENSRCRNVYISQII
;
A
#
# COMPACT_ATOMS: atom_id res chain seq x y z
N MET A 1 -13.60 0.80 8.24
CA MET A 1 -12.74 0.65 9.43
C MET A 1 -11.31 0.72 8.95
N GLU A 2 -10.57 1.67 9.48
CA GLU A 2 -9.16 1.88 9.15
C GLU A 2 -8.33 1.47 10.38
N PHE A 3 -7.31 0.65 10.16
CA PHE A 3 -6.45 0.09 11.20
C PHE A 3 -5.03 0.60 10.99
N LEU A 4 -4.45 1.30 11.95
CA LEU A 4 -3.02 1.61 11.98
C LEU A 4 -2.35 0.65 12.97
N VAL A 5 -1.35 -0.09 12.53
CA VAL A 5 -0.59 -1.02 13.36
C VAL A 5 0.83 -0.48 13.53
N HIS A 6 1.16 -0.05 14.75
CA HIS A 6 2.44 0.54 15.11
C HIS A 6 3.21 -0.36 16.08
N ASN A 7 4.49 -0.55 15.83
CA ASN A 7 5.40 -1.25 16.73
C ASN A 7 6.22 -0.23 17.53
N ILE A 8 6.03 -0.19 18.84
CA ILE A 8 6.70 0.75 19.72
C ILE A 8 8.12 0.29 20.02
N SER A 9 9.10 1.16 19.81
CA SER A 9 10.50 0.97 20.16
C SER A 9 10.97 1.98 21.23
N HIS A 10 12.22 1.86 21.65
CA HIS A 10 12.90 2.84 22.50
C HIS A 10 13.11 4.22 21.85
N SER A 11 12.87 4.34 20.53
CA SER A 11 12.89 5.61 19.79
C SER A 11 11.57 6.39 19.85
N ASP A 12 10.47 5.75 20.24
CA ASP A 12 9.17 6.42 20.42
C ASP A 12 9.13 7.37 21.61
N LEU A 13 10.06 7.25 22.58
CA LEU A 13 10.11 8.09 23.77
C LEU A 13 11.34 8.99 23.76
N VAL A 14 11.13 10.31 23.80
CA VAL A 14 12.17 11.31 24.06
C VAL A 14 11.70 12.18 25.21
N VAL A 15 12.62 12.57 26.11
CA VAL A 15 12.33 13.48 27.22
C VAL A 15 13.07 14.80 27.05
N GLU A 16 12.51 15.87 27.60
CA GLU A 16 13.22 17.12 27.85
C GLU A 16 13.64 17.18 29.33
N LEU A 17 14.91 17.50 29.53
CA LEU A 17 15.57 17.60 30.82
C LEU A 17 15.97 19.06 31.02
N SER A 18 15.51 19.71 32.09
CA SER A 18 15.79 21.13 32.33
C SER A 18 16.19 21.40 33.78
N TRP A 19 16.85 22.53 33.99
CA TRP A 19 17.32 22.97 35.30
C TRP A 19 16.18 23.44 36.21
N LEU A 20 16.10 22.83 37.38
CA LEU A 20 15.15 23.15 38.45
C LEU A 20 15.68 24.30 39.30
N ARG A 21 14.78 25.18 39.74
CA ARG A 21 15.05 26.19 40.77
C ARG A 21 15.03 25.55 42.17
N PRO A 22 15.60 26.20 43.21
CA PRO A 22 15.50 25.74 44.59
C PRO A 22 14.06 25.47 45.05
N ASP A 23 13.09 26.20 44.49
CA ASP A 23 11.66 26.08 44.79
C ASP A 23 10.99 24.83 44.15
N GLY A 24 11.75 23.97 43.46
CA GLY A 24 11.27 22.77 42.77
C GLY A 24 10.59 23.02 41.41
N VAL A 25 10.32 24.29 41.07
CA VAL A 25 9.78 24.70 39.76
C VAL A 25 10.90 24.75 38.72
N ALA A 26 10.62 24.41 37.46
CA ALA A 26 11.58 24.56 36.37
C ALA A 26 12.00 26.03 36.15
N SER A 27 13.22 26.27 35.68
CA SER A 27 13.71 27.62 35.32
C SER A 27 12.96 28.16 34.10
N SER A 28 11.84 28.83 34.34
CA SER A 28 10.79 29.06 33.35
C SER A 28 11.13 30.11 32.29
N SER A 29 10.93 29.74 31.01
CA SER A 29 10.68 30.66 29.89
C SER A 29 9.19 30.69 29.48
N ASN A 30 8.30 30.17 30.33
CA ASN A 30 6.90 29.83 29.99
C ASN A 30 6.07 31.06 29.58
N GLY A 31 5.81 31.20 28.27
CA GLY A 31 5.03 32.31 27.71
C GLY A 31 4.67 32.14 26.22
N ALA A 32 4.14 30.98 25.85
CA ALA A 32 3.80 30.59 24.46
C ALA A 32 5.00 30.47 23.49
N SER A 33 4.76 29.88 22.31
CA SER A 33 5.62 29.81 21.11
C SER A 33 7.13 30.05 21.32
N VAL A 34 7.89 28.98 21.63
CA VAL A 34 9.36 29.03 21.61
C VAL A 34 9.85 29.42 20.19
N PRO A 35 10.88 30.29 20.03
CA PRO A 35 11.07 30.99 18.77
C PRO A 35 11.61 30.14 17.60
N THR A 36 11.07 30.39 16.42
CA THR A 36 11.56 29.87 15.14
C THR A 36 13.00 30.31 14.82
N ALA A 37 13.75 29.41 14.18
CA ALA A 37 14.95 29.63 13.35
C ALA A 37 16.01 30.65 13.84
N CYS A 38 17.22 30.13 14.12
CA CYS A 38 18.45 30.86 14.49
C CYS A 38 18.49 31.49 15.90
N ARG A 39 18.75 30.62 16.90
CA ARG A 39 18.97 30.91 18.34
C ARG A 39 17.77 31.57 19.05
N PRO A 40 17.28 30.92 20.12
CA PRO A 40 17.94 31.20 21.40
C PRO A 40 18.40 29.94 22.14
N VAL A 41 19.69 29.88 22.43
CA VAL A 41 20.12 29.20 23.66
C VAL A 41 19.91 30.23 24.76
N ALA A 42 18.79 30.17 25.46
CA ALA A 42 18.64 30.86 26.74
C ALA A 42 19.55 30.13 27.73
N SER A 43 20.81 30.53 27.82
CA SER A 43 21.75 29.89 28.71
C SER A 43 21.51 30.32 30.15
N ILE A 44 21.67 29.36 31.07
CA ILE A 44 21.83 29.63 32.49
C ILE A 44 23.33 29.67 32.74
N ASP A 45 23.78 30.71 33.45
CA ASP A 45 25.11 30.75 34.01
C ASP A 45 25.12 29.89 35.28
N LEU A 46 25.82 28.76 35.23
CA LEU A 46 26.06 27.88 36.37
C LEU A 46 27.55 27.96 36.72
N ASP A 47 27.85 28.53 37.88
CA ASP A 47 29.20 28.67 38.45
C ASP A 47 30.24 29.28 37.48
N GLY A 48 29.80 30.18 36.58
CA GLY A 48 30.62 30.86 35.57
C GLY A 48 30.56 30.22 34.18
N VAL A 49 29.73 29.19 33.97
CA VAL A 49 29.60 28.45 32.71
C VAL A 49 28.19 28.58 32.14
N SER A 50 28.08 29.25 30.98
CA SER A 50 26.83 29.42 30.23
C SER A 50 26.41 28.11 29.52
N VAL A 51 25.40 27.41 30.02
CA VAL A 51 24.85 26.17 29.45
C VAL A 51 23.37 26.23 29.06
N PRO A 52 22.89 25.40 28.12
CA PRO A 52 21.49 25.43 27.67
C PRO A 52 20.46 25.22 28.79
N LEU A 53 19.33 25.95 28.72
CA LEU A 53 18.17 25.79 29.60
C LEU A 53 17.67 24.34 29.71
N SER A 54 17.71 23.61 28.59
CA SER A 54 17.23 22.24 28.48
C SER A 54 18.00 21.40 27.46
N ILE A 55 18.04 20.10 27.69
CA ILE A 55 18.68 19.09 26.85
C ILE A 55 17.68 17.95 26.55
N LEU A 56 17.78 17.32 25.37
CA LEU A 56 16.98 16.11 25.10
C LEU A 56 17.67 14.88 25.66
N GLY A 57 16.88 13.98 26.24
CA GLY A 57 17.31 12.67 26.72
C GLY A 57 16.49 11.53 26.09
N ARG A 58 17.09 10.34 26.04
CA ARG A 58 16.39 9.06 25.85
C ARG A 58 16.79 8.12 27.00
N PRO A 59 15.85 7.47 27.72
CA PRO A 59 16.22 6.47 28.70
C PRO A 59 16.93 5.28 28.00
N LYS A 60 18.01 4.77 28.59
CA LYS A 60 18.66 3.54 28.14
C LYS A 60 17.77 2.33 28.47
N PHE A 61 18.10 1.22 27.81
CA PHE A 61 17.41 -0.08 27.89
C PHE A 61 17.23 -0.58 29.34
N SER A 62 18.14 -0.21 30.26
CA SER A 62 18.14 -0.50 31.70
C SER A 62 17.07 0.23 32.52
N LEU A 63 16.60 1.41 32.09
CA LEU A 63 15.63 2.22 32.87
C LEU A 63 14.33 2.52 32.12
N PHE A 64 14.18 2.09 30.87
CA PHE A 64 13.11 2.55 30.01
C PHE A 64 11.69 2.37 30.58
N GLN A 65 11.39 1.21 31.17
CA GLN A 65 10.10 0.97 31.82
C GLN A 65 9.95 1.76 33.13
N LYS A 66 11.03 1.94 33.91
CA LYS A 66 11.03 2.71 35.16
C LYS A 66 10.76 4.20 34.90
N THR A 67 11.47 4.80 33.94
CA THR A 67 11.25 6.20 33.54
C THR A 67 9.88 6.38 32.91
N SER A 68 9.43 5.45 32.05
CA SER A 68 8.06 5.49 31.51
C SER A 68 7.00 5.42 32.61
N ARG A 69 7.22 4.64 33.68
CA ARG A 69 6.31 4.53 34.82
C ARG A 69 6.22 5.83 35.62
N HIS A 70 7.35 6.43 35.99
CA HIS A 70 7.35 7.73 36.67
C HIS A 70 6.66 8.82 35.84
N ILE A 71 6.82 8.79 34.51
CA ILE A 71 6.11 9.69 33.58
C ILE A 71 4.60 9.42 33.61
N LEU A 72 4.16 8.16 33.52
CA LEU A 72 2.74 7.80 33.55
C LEU A 72 2.07 8.22 34.86
N GLU A 73 2.70 7.94 35.99
CA GLU A 73 2.25 8.35 37.32
C GLU A 73 2.10 9.88 37.41
N ARG A 74 3.06 10.65 36.89
CA ARG A 74 3.00 12.12 36.88
C ARG A 74 1.93 12.67 35.94
N VAL A 75 1.74 12.09 34.76
CA VAL A 75 0.67 12.48 33.83
C VAL A 75 -0.71 12.18 34.42
N GLN A 76 -0.87 11.03 35.10
CA GLN A 76 -2.11 10.69 35.81
C GLN A 76 -2.40 11.63 36.99
N GLN A 77 -1.37 12.03 37.74
CA GLN A 77 -1.47 13.03 38.81
C GLN A 77 -1.95 14.40 38.30
N LEU A 78 -1.49 14.82 37.10
CA LEU A 78 -1.94 16.08 36.48
C LEU A 78 -3.42 16.06 36.05
N GLY A 79 -4.01 14.87 35.83
CA GLY A 79 -5.43 14.71 35.51
C GLY A 79 -6.37 14.65 36.72
N HIS A 80 -5.84 14.40 37.91
CA HIS A 80 -6.62 14.30 39.15
C HIS A 80 -6.34 15.53 40.01
N PRO A 81 -7.08 16.65 39.87
CA PRO A 81 -6.97 17.76 40.80
C PRO A 81 -7.26 17.25 42.21
N LYS A 82 -6.41 17.59 43.18
CA LYS A 82 -6.59 17.21 44.58
C LYS A 82 -7.98 17.65 45.06
N ARG A 83 -8.87 16.68 45.25
CA ARG A 83 -9.91 16.80 46.29
C ARG A 83 -9.22 16.55 47.62
N ASP A 84 -9.30 17.52 48.52
CA ASP A 84 -8.76 17.37 49.87
C ASP A 84 -9.44 16.18 50.58
N ALA A 85 -8.65 15.44 51.35
CA ALA A 85 -9.04 14.13 51.84
C ALA A 85 -10.04 14.21 53.00
N THR A 86 -11.33 14.12 52.71
CA THR A 86 -12.39 13.90 53.70
C THR A 86 -13.20 12.62 53.42
N HIS A 87 -12.98 11.63 54.27
CA HIS A 87 -13.85 10.49 54.62
C HIS A 87 -14.81 9.89 53.56
N ALA A 88 -14.37 8.79 52.94
CA ALA A 88 -15.15 7.55 52.85
C ALA A 88 -14.21 6.36 52.63
N ALA A 89 -14.53 5.18 53.17
CA ALA A 89 -13.72 3.96 53.01
C ALA A 89 -14.61 2.71 52.86
N ALA A 90 -14.04 1.64 52.28
CA ALA A 90 -14.69 0.36 51.93
C ALA A 90 -15.73 0.47 50.77
N VAL A 91 -16.07 -0.60 50.02
CA VAL A 91 -15.98 -2.05 50.29
C VAL A 91 -15.57 -2.86 49.03
N LEU A 92 -14.58 -3.75 49.22
CA LEU A 92 -14.22 -5.02 48.52
C LEU A 92 -14.06 -5.17 46.98
N SER A 93 -13.01 -5.94 46.68
CA SER A 93 -12.59 -6.67 45.46
C SER A 93 -13.62 -7.72 44.96
N VAL A 94 -13.47 -8.48 43.85
CA VAL A 94 -12.26 -9.06 43.18
C VAL A 94 -12.45 -9.10 41.61
N PRO A 95 -11.60 -9.73 40.75
CA PRO A 95 -11.27 -9.18 39.43
C PRO A 95 -11.91 -9.89 38.23
N ASP A 96 -11.73 -9.31 37.04
CA ASP A 96 -11.71 -10.08 35.78
C ASP A 96 -10.67 -9.52 34.79
N SER A 97 -10.14 -10.37 33.91
CA SER A 97 -8.91 -10.08 33.16
C SER A 97 -9.15 -9.50 31.76
N SER A 98 -9.31 -8.18 31.67
CA SER A 98 -9.18 -7.43 30.41
C SER A 98 -8.48 -6.09 30.61
N SER A 99 -7.34 -5.88 29.95
CA SER A 99 -6.46 -4.71 30.11
C SER A 99 -6.98 -3.43 29.42
N LEU A 100 -8.25 -3.10 29.65
CA LEU A 100 -8.85 -1.82 29.27
C LEU A 100 -8.50 -0.77 30.33
N LEU A 101 -8.04 0.41 29.89
CA LEU A 101 -7.79 1.53 30.80
C LEU A 101 -9.10 1.92 31.50
N HIS A 102 -9.06 2.09 32.82
CA HIS A 102 -10.24 2.46 33.61
C HIS A 102 -10.81 3.81 33.11
N PRO A 103 -12.13 3.97 32.90
CA PRO A 103 -12.70 5.14 32.22
C PRO A 103 -12.31 6.49 32.84
N SER A 104 -12.11 6.55 34.17
CA SER A 104 -11.70 7.77 34.87
C SER A 104 -10.27 8.25 34.56
N LEU A 105 -9.47 7.49 33.80
CA LEU A 105 -8.12 7.87 33.39
C LEU A 105 -8.09 8.68 32.08
N LEU A 106 -9.24 8.87 31.44
CA LEU A 106 -9.34 9.42 30.08
C LEU A 106 -9.67 10.93 30.07
N ASP A 107 -10.51 11.41 30.99
CA ASP A 107 -10.93 12.82 31.10
C ASP A 107 -9.87 13.72 31.78
N ILE A 108 -8.66 13.78 31.23
CA ILE A 108 -7.63 14.73 31.68
C ILE A 108 -8.00 16.13 31.16
N GLN A 109 -8.46 17.02 32.04
CA GLN A 109 -8.94 18.36 31.65
C GLN A 109 -7.82 19.41 31.61
N GLY A 110 -7.97 20.39 30.71
CA GLY A 110 -7.04 21.52 30.53
C GLY A 110 -6.02 21.36 29.40
N GLU A 111 -5.41 22.49 28.99
CA GLU A 111 -4.44 22.54 27.88
C GLU A 111 -2.98 22.73 28.32
N ARG A 112 -2.74 23.20 29.54
CA ARG A 112 -1.41 23.61 30.06
C ARG A 112 -0.34 22.49 29.99
N TRP A 113 -0.77 21.24 30.07
CA TRP A 113 0.07 20.04 30.02
C TRP A 113 0.20 19.43 28.59
N LYS A 114 -0.40 20.05 27.56
CA LYS A 114 -0.26 19.64 26.14
C LYS A 114 0.97 20.28 25.50
N VAL A 115 1.83 19.51 24.83
CA VAL A 115 2.95 20.05 24.03
C VAL A 115 2.66 19.94 22.53
N HIS A 116 2.99 21.02 21.82
CA HIS A 116 2.99 21.10 20.37
C HIS A 116 4.40 21.39 19.86
N CYS A 117 4.79 20.80 18.73
CA CYS A 117 6.04 21.11 18.04
C CYS A 117 5.98 22.54 17.50
N GLN A 118 7.05 23.31 17.70
CA GLN A 118 7.07 24.76 17.49
C GLN A 118 6.86 25.14 16.02
N ASP A 119 7.65 24.53 15.13
CA ASP A 119 7.63 24.78 13.67
C ASP A 119 6.33 24.36 12.98
N THR A 120 5.57 23.40 13.54
CA THR A 120 4.43 22.76 12.86
C THR A 120 3.11 22.88 13.61
N GLN A 121 3.14 23.39 14.85
CA GLN A 121 2.04 23.34 15.83
C GLN A 121 1.41 21.95 16.02
N SER A 122 2.07 20.89 15.57
CA SER A 122 1.55 19.52 15.63
C SER A 122 1.75 18.94 17.04
N PRO A 123 0.76 18.21 17.58
CA PRO A 123 0.84 17.68 18.94
C PRO A 123 1.96 16.64 19.04
N ILE A 124 2.76 16.72 20.10
CA ILE A 124 3.98 15.92 20.22
C ILE A 124 4.13 15.21 21.57
N GLY A 125 3.45 15.65 22.64
CA GLY A 125 3.47 14.94 23.93
C GLY A 125 3.04 15.79 25.11
N PHE A 126 3.65 15.58 26.28
CA PHE A 126 3.17 16.09 27.56
C PHE A 126 4.15 17.08 28.21
N ASN A 127 3.63 18.18 28.75
CA ASN A 127 4.36 19.22 29.46
C ASN A 127 4.25 18.97 30.96
N LEU A 128 5.40 18.86 31.62
CA LEU A 128 5.56 18.60 33.04
C LEU A 128 6.27 19.76 33.77
N ALA A 129 6.50 20.92 33.11
CA ALA A 129 7.29 22.02 33.68
C ALA A 129 6.75 22.58 35.00
N ASP A 130 5.43 22.47 35.22
CA ASP A 130 4.74 22.88 36.46
C ASP A 130 4.82 21.84 37.59
N ALA A 131 5.16 20.59 37.26
CA ALA A 131 5.31 19.48 38.19
C ALA A 131 6.41 18.51 37.67
N PRO A 132 7.68 18.94 37.62
CA PRO A 132 8.75 18.18 36.98
C PRO A 132 9.10 16.92 37.75
N ILE A 133 9.63 15.91 37.07
CA ILE A 133 10.07 14.66 37.70
C ILE A 133 11.56 14.81 38.04
N PRO A 134 11.94 14.99 39.32
CA PRO A 134 13.34 15.13 39.71
C PRO A 134 14.10 13.81 39.50
N ILE A 135 15.38 13.88 39.17
CA ILE A 135 16.18 12.69 38.85
C ILE A 135 17.23 12.44 39.94
N SER A 136 16.73 12.16 41.14
CA SER A 136 17.47 12.10 42.40
C SER A 136 18.38 10.86 42.56
N ASN A 137 19.29 10.61 41.61
CA ASN A 137 20.49 9.77 41.79
C ASN A 137 21.48 9.93 40.63
N ALA A 138 22.78 9.99 40.92
CA ALA A 138 23.84 10.16 39.91
C ALA A 138 23.97 8.96 38.93
N GLU A 139 23.66 7.75 39.39
CA GLU A 139 23.65 6.55 38.54
C GLU A 139 22.58 6.65 37.44
N VAL A 140 21.42 7.22 37.78
CA VAL A 140 20.26 7.33 36.87
C VAL A 140 20.58 8.23 35.67
N LEU A 141 21.47 9.21 35.80
CA LEU A 141 21.97 9.98 34.64
C LEU A 141 22.73 9.11 33.64
N ARG A 142 23.62 8.24 34.13
CA ARG A 142 24.42 7.35 33.27
C ARG A 142 23.54 6.39 32.47
N ASP A 143 22.28 6.22 32.88
CA ASP A 143 21.24 5.50 32.16
C ASP A 143 20.35 6.38 31.25
N PHE A 144 20.72 7.62 30.95
CA PHE A 144 20.21 8.37 29.81
C PHE A 144 21.25 8.45 28.68
N GLN A 145 20.76 8.45 27.45
CA GLN A 145 21.50 9.00 26.30
C GLN A 145 21.11 10.48 26.18
N LEU A 146 22.07 11.39 26.32
CA LEU A 146 21.84 12.84 26.19
C LEU A 146 22.16 13.35 24.77
N ARG A 147 21.58 14.49 24.42
CA ARG A 147 21.78 15.20 23.14
C ARG A 147 22.49 16.54 23.36
N GLY A 148 23.82 16.54 23.41
CA GLY A 148 24.61 17.76 23.54
C GLY A 148 26.06 17.58 23.08
N GLU A 149 26.82 18.66 23.18
CA GLU A 149 28.28 18.63 23.09
C GLU A 149 28.87 17.94 24.34
N VAL A 150 30.14 17.54 24.29
CA VAL A 150 30.77 16.74 25.36
C VAL A 150 30.89 17.56 26.64
N GLU A 151 31.15 18.86 26.51
CA GLU A 151 31.20 19.87 27.56
C GLU A 151 29.83 20.02 28.24
N THR A 152 28.76 20.17 27.45
CA THR A 152 27.39 20.25 27.97
C THR A 152 27.01 18.97 28.71
N THR A 153 27.36 17.81 28.15
CA THR A 153 27.10 16.49 28.76
C THR A 153 27.80 16.36 30.11
N LYS A 154 29.08 16.76 30.20
CA LYS A 154 29.87 16.74 31.43
C LYS A 154 29.36 17.72 32.50
N LEU A 155 28.86 18.90 32.14
CA LEU A 155 28.29 19.82 33.13
C LEU A 155 26.93 19.32 33.66
N VAL A 156 26.12 18.69 32.79
CA VAL A 156 24.90 17.98 33.22
C VAL A 156 25.24 16.78 34.14
N GLU A 157 26.41 16.15 33.97
CA GLU A 157 26.95 15.16 34.92
C GLU A 157 27.41 15.73 36.28
N GLN A 158 27.71 17.02 36.37
CA GLN A 158 28.20 17.65 37.61
C GLN A 158 27.08 18.20 38.51
N HIS A 159 25.94 18.63 37.94
CA HIS A 159 24.84 19.27 38.68
C HIS A 159 23.49 18.55 38.52
N TRP A 160 23.52 17.22 38.33
CA TRP A 160 22.33 16.41 38.05
C TRP A 160 21.27 16.42 39.17
N ASP A 161 21.66 16.72 40.41
CA ASP A 161 20.76 16.97 41.54
C ASP A 161 19.71 18.07 41.23
N ARG A 162 20.03 18.98 40.30
CA ARG A 162 19.19 20.12 39.90
C ARG A 162 18.48 19.90 38.57
N VAL A 163 18.42 18.67 38.06
CA VAL A 163 17.77 18.35 36.77
C VAL A 163 16.50 17.54 36.96
N GLY A 164 15.46 17.92 36.20
CA GLY A 164 14.19 17.18 36.15
C GLY A 164 13.66 17.01 34.74
N ILE A 165 12.83 15.98 34.53
CA ILE A 165 12.05 15.81 33.30
C ILE A 165 10.95 16.88 33.29
N THR A 166 11.02 17.80 32.33
CA THR A 166 10.05 18.90 32.15
C THR A 166 9.11 18.71 30.97
N ALA A 167 9.44 17.86 30.00
CA ALA A 167 8.52 17.49 28.94
C ALA A 167 8.81 16.08 28.41
N VAL A 168 7.84 15.50 27.73
CA VAL A 168 7.89 14.16 27.14
C VAL A 168 7.33 14.20 25.73
N TYR A 169 7.97 13.51 24.80
CA TYR A 169 7.68 13.57 23.37
C TYR A 169 7.55 12.17 22.76
N PHE A 170 6.60 12.03 21.82
CA PHE A 170 6.33 10.83 21.04
C PHE A 170 6.58 11.06 19.53
N PRO A 171 7.81 11.41 19.10
CA PRO A 171 8.07 12.01 17.80
C PRO A 171 7.66 11.12 16.61
N LEU A 172 7.74 9.80 16.74
CA LEU A 172 7.35 8.88 15.67
C LEU A 172 5.82 8.85 15.49
N VAL A 173 5.06 8.72 16.59
CA VAL A 173 3.59 8.76 16.57
C VAL A 173 3.07 10.15 16.16
N ALA A 174 3.74 11.22 16.59
CA ALA A 174 3.45 12.60 16.22
C ALA A 174 3.64 12.90 14.72
N LEU A 175 4.40 12.07 14.00
CA LEU A 175 4.47 12.09 12.52
C LEU A 175 3.46 11.13 11.89
N LEU A 176 3.32 9.91 12.43
CA LEU A 176 2.45 8.87 11.88
C LEU A 176 0.98 9.27 11.88
N LEU A 177 0.44 9.83 12.97
CA LEU A 177 -0.99 10.13 13.06
C LEU A 177 -1.43 11.26 12.10
N PRO A 178 -0.74 12.41 12.00
CA PRO A 178 -1.04 13.41 10.97
C PRO A 178 -0.90 12.87 9.54
N LYS A 179 0.14 12.07 9.25
CA LYS A 179 0.33 11.47 7.92
C LYS A 179 -0.76 10.45 7.60
N TRP A 180 -1.20 9.66 8.59
CA TRP A 180 -2.30 8.73 8.43
C TRP A 180 -3.61 9.45 8.20
N MET A 181 -3.94 10.50 8.97
CA MET A 181 -5.13 11.33 8.72
C MET A 181 -5.13 11.98 7.34
N GLN A 182 -3.97 12.46 6.85
CA GLN A 182 -3.82 12.96 5.49
C GLN A 182 -4.20 11.87 4.47
N VAL A 183 -3.64 10.67 4.62
CA VAL A 183 -3.95 9.51 3.77
C VAL A 183 -5.43 9.11 3.88
N LEU A 184 -6.04 9.15 5.07
CA LEU A 184 -7.48 8.87 5.22
C LEU A 184 -8.31 9.90 4.47
N LYS A 185 -7.97 11.20 4.53
CA LYS A 185 -8.66 12.29 3.83
C LYS A 185 -8.49 12.21 2.30
N GLU A 186 -7.29 11.95 1.81
CA GLU A 186 -6.98 11.78 0.37
C GLU A 186 -7.84 10.68 -0.27
N PHE A 187 -8.14 9.64 0.50
CA PHE A 187 -8.94 8.49 0.07
C PHE A 187 -10.37 8.46 0.67
N GLN A 188 -10.80 9.58 1.26
CA GLN A 188 -12.14 9.84 1.80
C GLN A 188 -12.65 8.78 2.80
N SER A 189 -11.77 8.36 3.70
CA SER A 189 -11.98 7.40 4.79
C SER A 189 -11.94 8.04 6.19
N GLU A 190 -11.82 9.36 6.31
CA GLU A 190 -11.72 10.08 7.60
C GLU A 190 -12.89 9.79 8.56
N ASN A 191 -14.10 9.58 8.01
CA ASN A 191 -15.30 9.24 8.77
C ASN A 191 -15.46 7.72 9.05
N SER A 192 -14.47 6.88 8.70
CA SER A 192 -14.42 5.49 9.18
C SER A 192 -14.09 5.46 10.67
N ARG A 193 -14.56 4.42 11.38
CA ARG A 193 -13.98 4.05 12.69
C ARG A 193 -12.48 3.79 12.51
N GLN A 194 -11.65 4.51 13.26
CA GLN A 194 -10.18 4.48 13.20
C GLN A 194 -9.63 3.76 14.45
N LEU A 195 -8.79 2.76 14.24
CA LEU A 195 -8.27 1.86 15.28
C LEU A 195 -6.73 1.86 15.24
N VAL A 196 -6.09 2.26 16.34
CA VAL A 196 -4.62 2.35 16.44
C VAL A 196 -4.10 1.22 17.34
N TYR A 197 -3.56 0.18 16.73
CA TYR A 197 -2.96 -0.97 17.42
C TYR A 197 -1.52 -0.66 17.81
N LEU A 198 -1.29 -0.55 19.11
CA LEU A 198 -0.01 -0.24 19.76
C LEU A 198 0.64 -1.55 20.23
N ILE A 199 1.55 -2.08 19.41
CA ILE A 199 2.29 -3.30 19.72
C ILE A 199 3.50 -2.95 20.60
N SER A 200 3.62 -3.63 21.73
CA SER A 200 4.73 -3.49 22.67
C SER A 200 5.35 -4.85 23.03
N GLY A 201 6.46 -4.83 23.76
CA GLY A 201 7.16 -6.03 24.21
C GLY A 201 8.44 -5.70 24.98
N ALA A 202 9.14 -6.75 25.45
CA ALA A 202 10.43 -6.66 26.10
C ALA A 202 11.47 -7.61 25.46
N GLY A 203 12.74 -7.20 25.47
CA GLY A 203 13.88 -8.09 25.22
C GLY A 203 14.32 -8.78 26.51
N ILE A 204 14.81 -10.03 26.41
CA ILE A 204 15.51 -10.65 27.54
C ILE A 204 16.90 -10.00 27.67
N PRO A 205 17.28 -9.47 28.85
CA PRO A 205 18.61 -8.90 29.07
C PRO A 205 19.69 -10.00 29.06
N ARG A 206 20.93 -9.60 28.72
CA ARG A 206 22.10 -10.51 28.78
C ARG A 206 22.69 -10.63 30.18
N ASN A 207 22.61 -9.58 30.99
CA ASN A 207 22.95 -9.66 32.41
C ASN A 207 21.74 -10.26 33.15
N VAL A 208 22.00 -11.23 34.03
CA VAL A 208 21.00 -11.90 34.86
C VAL A 208 20.51 -10.99 35.99
N GLU A 209 21.32 -10.00 36.40
CA GLU A 209 20.99 -9.02 37.43
C GLU A 209 19.97 -7.96 36.97
N HIS A 210 19.80 -7.79 35.66
CA HIS A 210 18.83 -6.83 35.09
C HIS A 210 17.45 -7.50 35.01
N SER A 211 16.38 -6.79 35.35
CA SER A 211 15.03 -7.33 35.28
C SER A 211 14.59 -7.50 33.82
N ARG A 212 13.80 -8.56 33.57
CA ARG A 212 13.25 -8.85 32.24
C ARG A 212 12.32 -7.76 31.71
N ASN A 213 11.80 -6.90 32.60
CA ASN A 213 10.79 -5.89 32.29
C ASN A 213 11.40 -4.49 32.13
N ASP A 214 12.66 -4.28 32.51
CA ASP A 214 13.31 -2.95 32.58
C ASP A 214 13.31 -2.20 31.25
N ASN A 215 13.35 -2.94 30.15
CA ASN A 215 13.34 -2.44 28.78
C ASN A 215 11.94 -2.46 28.11
N SER A 216 10.89 -2.88 28.82
CA SER A 216 9.56 -3.10 28.25
C SER A 216 8.94 -1.81 27.71
N THR A 217 8.46 -1.84 26.47
CA THR A 217 7.75 -0.71 25.83
C THR A 217 6.26 -0.62 26.21
N GLU A 218 5.78 -1.49 27.09
CA GLU A 218 4.38 -1.58 27.55
C GLU A 218 3.86 -0.27 28.17
N ILE A 219 4.61 0.32 29.11
CA ILE A 219 4.19 1.56 29.78
C ILE A 219 4.23 2.74 28.79
N THR A 220 5.12 2.68 27.79
CA THR A 220 5.13 3.63 26.68
C THR A 220 3.91 3.46 25.77
N ALA A 221 3.38 2.25 25.61
CA ALA A 221 2.09 2.03 24.93
C ALA A 221 0.92 2.66 25.68
N GLN A 222 0.93 2.63 27.02
CA GLN A 222 -0.07 3.31 27.85
C GLN A 222 0.02 4.84 27.71
N LEU A 223 1.24 5.39 27.72
CA LEU A 223 1.49 6.82 27.47
C LEU A 223 1.06 7.26 26.07
N ILE A 224 1.37 6.46 25.04
CA ILE A 224 0.94 6.73 23.67
C ILE A 224 -0.58 6.59 23.53
N ALA A 225 -1.24 5.66 24.23
CA ALA A 225 -2.70 5.55 24.24
C ALA A 225 -3.37 6.79 24.84
N LEU A 226 -2.84 7.34 25.93
CA LEU A 226 -3.28 8.63 26.50
C LEU A 226 -3.07 9.80 25.52
N PHE A 227 -1.94 9.81 24.81
CA PHE A 227 -1.65 10.80 23.77
C PHE A 227 -2.65 10.70 22.60
N VAL A 228 -2.92 9.49 22.09
CA VAL A 228 -3.94 9.27 21.05
C VAL A 228 -5.30 9.75 21.53
N HIS A 229 -5.72 9.40 22.75
CA HIS A 229 -7.02 9.82 23.28
C HIS A 229 -7.15 11.35 23.36
N GLN A 230 -6.16 12.05 23.91
CA GLN A 230 -6.26 13.49 24.20
C GLN A 230 -6.17 14.39 22.96
N TYR A 231 -5.49 13.93 21.91
CA TYR A 231 -5.26 14.71 20.69
C TYR A 231 -6.07 14.23 19.49
N TYR A 232 -6.50 12.96 19.50
CA TYR A 232 -7.24 12.30 18.43
C TYR A 232 -8.43 11.50 19.01
N PRO A 233 -9.40 12.13 19.72
CA PRO A 233 -10.47 11.44 20.43
C PRO A 233 -11.43 10.63 19.54
N HIS A 234 -11.33 10.78 18.21
CA HIS A 234 -12.05 9.98 17.20
C HIS A 234 -11.31 8.66 16.85
N MET A 235 -10.08 8.48 17.30
CA MET A 235 -9.29 7.25 17.17
C MET A 235 -9.38 6.42 18.45
N THR A 236 -9.53 5.10 18.32
CA THR A 236 -9.46 4.18 19.47
C THR A 236 -8.10 3.50 19.50
N ALA A 237 -7.30 3.76 20.54
CA ALA A 237 -6.05 3.05 20.78
C ALA A 237 -6.31 1.67 21.41
N ILE A 238 -5.68 0.63 20.87
CA ILE A 238 -5.74 -0.76 21.35
C ILE A 238 -4.30 -1.20 21.64
N GLN A 239 -4.01 -1.59 22.87
CA GLN A 239 -2.67 -2.01 23.29
C GLN A 239 -2.54 -3.53 23.20
N VAL A 240 -1.43 -4.02 22.66
CA VAL A 240 -1.12 -5.46 22.57
C VAL A 240 0.32 -5.69 23.02
N HIS A 241 0.54 -6.46 24.08
CA HIS A 241 1.84 -6.65 24.69
C HIS A 241 2.33 -8.09 24.55
N SER A 242 3.42 -8.31 23.82
CA SER A 242 3.93 -9.65 23.50
C SER A 242 4.72 -10.34 24.61
N GLY A 243 4.78 -9.76 25.81
CA GLY A 243 5.75 -10.15 26.82
C GLY A 243 7.21 -10.00 26.34
N SER A 244 8.07 -10.89 26.85
CA SER A 244 9.51 -10.92 26.56
C SER A 244 9.87 -11.45 25.16
N ASN A 245 11.17 -11.61 24.87
CA ASN A 245 11.70 -12.21 23.64
C ASN A 245 11.38 -11.51 22.29
N ILE A 246 11.18 -10.19 22.24
CA ILE A 246 10.98 -9.44 20.97
C ILE A 246 12.06 -9.67 19.88
N PHE A 247 13.23 -10.22 20.22
CA PHE A 247 14.31 -10.56 19.30
C PHE A 247 14.23 -11.98 18.70
N ARG A 248 13.36 -12.87 19.20
CA ARG A 248 13.19 -14.26 18.71
C ARG A 248 12.13 -14.33 17.61
N PHE A 249 12.46 -14.90 16.46
CA PHE A 249 11.58 -14.86 15.27
C PHE A 249 10.34 -15.75 15.44
N ASP A 250 10.54 -16.93 16.02
CA ASP A 250 9.54 -17.91 16.43
C ASP A 250 8.55 -17.36 17.46
N ASP A 251 9.02 -16.71 18.53
CA ASP A 251 8.14 -16.04 19.50
C ASP A 251 7.34 -14.90 18.85
N ASN A 252 7.97 -14.12 17.97
CA ASN A 252 7.29 -13.08 17.19
C ASN A 252 6.17 -13.66 16.29
N VAL A 253 6.41 -14.78 15.60
CA VAL A 253 5.39 -15.44 14.77
C VAL A 253 4.26 -16.01 15.63
N GLN A 254 4.55 -16.56 16.80
CA GLN A 254 3.53 -17.03 17.74
C GLN A 254 2.64 -15.89 18.24
N PHE A 255 3.23 -14.79 18.70
CA PHE A 255 2.53 -13.56 19.12
C PHE A 255 1.57 -13.04 18.03
N MET A 256 2.09 -12.84 16.81
CA MET A 256 1.28 -12.35 15.69
C MET A 256 0.10 -13.28 15.37
N THR A 257 0.31 -14.59 15.51
CA THR A 257 -0.68 -15.63 15.17
C THR A 257 -1.74 -15.84 16.25
N ARG A 258 -1.38 -15.70 17.53
CA ARG A 258 -2.25 -16.01 18.69
C ARG A 258 -2.90 -14.79 19.33
N GLU A 259 -2.31 -13.60 19.20
CA GLU A 259 -2.77 -12.39 19.89
C GLU A 259 -3.20 -11.30 18.90
N LEU A 260 -2.27 -10.81 18.06
CA LEU A 260 -2.58 -9.69 17.16
C LEU A 260 -3.63 -10.05 16.09
N ARG A 261 -3.44 -11.16 15.36
CA ARG A 261 -4.33 -11.51 14.26
C ARG A 261 -5.76 -11.78 14.75
N PRO A 262 -6.02 -12.57 15.81
CA PRO A 262 -7.38 -12.78 16.31
C PRO A 262 -8.13 -11.48 16.68
N LEU A 263 -7.45 -10.47 17.23
CA LEU A 263 -8.06 -9.15 17.52
C LEU A 263 -8.50 -8.41 16.24
N LEU A 264 -7.73 -8.53 15.16
CA LEU A 264 -8.11 -7.99 13.84
C LEU A 264 -9.21 -8.84 13.18
N GLU A 265 -9.19 -10.15 13.37
CA GLU A 265 -10.21 -11.08 12.85
C GLU A 265 -11.57 -10.86 13.52
N ALA A 266 -11.64 -10.57 14.83
CA ALA A 266 -12.88 -10.18 15.49
C ALA A 266 -13.51 -8.91 14.90
N GLN A 267 -12.70 -7.91 14.53
CA GLN A 267 -13.19 -6.70 13.85
C GLN A 267 -13.53 -6.95 12.36
N ARG A 268 -12.94 -7.98 11.73
CA ARG A 268 -13.31 -8.46 10.39
C ARG A 268 -14.70 -9.10 10.41
N GLU A 269 -14.96 -10.05 11.32
CA GLU A 269 -16.29 -10.70 11.41
C GLU A 269 -17.39 -9.68 11.70
N THR A 270 -17.13 -8.70 12.58
CA THR A 270 -18.02 -7.55 12.83
C THR A 270 -18.40 -6.74 11.56
N LEU A 271 -17.61 -6.84 10.48
CA LEU A 271 -17.96 -6.29 9.16
C LEU A 271 -18.61 -7.34 8.23
N VAL A 272 -18.20 -8.61 8.30
CA VAL A 272 -18.85 -9.72 7.57
C VAL A 272 -20.34 -9.77 7.93
N ASP A 273 -20.67 -9.74 9.22
CA ASP A 273 -22.05 -9.74 9.73
C ASP A 273 -22.89 -8.55 9.23
N ARG A 274 -22.23 -7.42 8.91
CA ARG A 274 -22.87 -6.16 8.56
C ARG A 274 -22.96 -5.86 7.06
N CYS A 275 -22.11 -6.46 6.23
CA CYS A 275 -22.07 -6.19 4.79
C CYS A 275 -21.64 -7.37 3.92
N GLY A 276 -21.59 -8.58 4.47
CA GLY A 276 -21.27 -9.82 3.74
C GLY A 276 -19.94 -9.71 2.99
N GLU A 277 -19.91 -10.17 1.74
CA GLU A 277 -18.69 -10.17 0.91
C GLU A 277 -18.08 -8.78 0.66
N ALA A 278 -18.83 -7.70 0.87
CA ALA A 278 -18.34 -6.33 0.73
C ALA A 278 -17.41 -5.88 1.87
N TRP A 279 -17.21 -6.69 2.93
CA TRP A 279 -16.33 -6.36 4.07
C TRP A 279 -14.93 -5.92 3.64
N LYS A 280 -14.40 -6.49 2.54
CA LYS A 280 -13.07 -6.20 1.98
C LYS A 280 -12.90 -4.73 1.54
N SER A 281 -13.99 -4.07 1.13
CA SER A 281 -14.00 -2.62 0.83
C SER A 281 -14.26 -1.73 2.05
N HIS A 282 -14.34 -2.32 3.25
CA HIS A 282 -14.57 -1.63 4.52
C HIS A 282 -13.54 -1.98 5.61
N PHE A 283 -12.55 -2.82 5.31
CA PHE A 283 -11.49 -3.25 6.22
C PHE A 283 -10.12 -2.92 5.62
N HIS A 284 -9.42 -1.93 6.16
CA HIS A 284 -8.18 -1.40 5.58
C HIS A 284 -7.07 -1.31 6.63
N VAL A 285 -6.00 -2.08 6.42
CA VAL A 285 -4.85 -2.15 7.34
C VAL A 285 -3.70 -1.28 6.81
N THR A 286 -3.11 -0.50 7.71
CA THR A 286 -1.90 0.29 7.50
C THR A 286 -0.85 -0.14 8.53
N ILE A 287 0.35 -0.49 8.08
CA ILE A 287 1.49 -0.81 8.96
C ILE A 287 2.42 0.40 9.03
N ALA A 288 2.78 0.82 10.23
CA ALA A 288 3.86 1.78 10.43
C ALA A 288 5.21 1.05 10.42
N TYR A 289 6.00 1.27 9.37
CA TYR A 289 7.43 0.95 9.37
C TYR A 289 8.19 2.11 10.01
N ALA A 290 8.28 2.03 11.33
CA ALA A 290 9.11 2.85 12.18
C ALA A 290 10.33 2.03 12.66
N ASP A 291 10.81 2.29 13.87
CA ASP A 291 11.92 1.58 14.50
C ASP A 291 11.48 0.26 15.17
N GLY A 292 12.42 -0.66 15.41
CA GLY A 292 12.17 -1.92 16.13
C GLY A 292 12.96 -3.13 15.62
N PRO A 293 12.84 -4.30 16.29
CA PRO A 293 13.57 -5.49 15.90
C PRO A 293 13.17 -5.99 14.49
N PRO A 294 14.12 -6.32 13.60
CA PRO A 294 13.80 -6.85 12.26
C PRO A 294 12.94 -8.12 12.29
N ALA A 295 13.11 -8.97 13.30
CA ALA A 295 12.27 -10.17 13.49
C ALA A 295 10.80 -9.82 13.78
N ARG A 296 10.56 -8.79 14.60
CA ARG A 296 9.22 -8.29 14.96
C ARG A 296 8.54 -7.64 13.74
N LEU A 297 9.25 -6.79 13.00
CA LEU A 297 8.73 -6.14 11.78
C LEU A 297 8.48 -7.15 10.64
N SER A 298 9.35 -8.15 10.47
CA SER A 298 9.19 -9.21 9.46
C SER A 298 7.99 -10.12 9.78
N ALA A 299 7.84 -10.56 11.02
CA ALA A 299 6.67 -11.34 11.46
C ALA A 299 5.36 -10.53 11.35
N LEU A 300 5.40 -9.23 11.65
CA LEU A 300 4.26 -8.32 11.47
C LEU A 300 3.83 -8.24 10.00
N ASN A 301 4.79 -8.00 9.09
CA ASN A 301 4.49 -7.92 7.66
C ASN A 301 3.97 -9.26 7.12
N ALA A 302 4.63 -10.37 7.45
CA ALA A 302 4.25 -11.70 6.96
C ALA A 302 2.85 -12.14 7.45
N SER A 303 2.51 -11.88 8.71
CA SER A 303 1.20 -12.26 9.28
C SER A 303 0.04 -11.40 8.76
N LEU A 304 0.28 -10.10 8.54
CA LEU A 304 -0.75 -9.17 8.04
C LEU A 304 -0.82 -9.09 6.50
N ARG A 305 0.13 -9.69 5.77
CA ARG A 305 0.17 -9.74 4.29
C ARG A 305 -1.15 -10.17 3.65
N ILE A 306 -1.93 -11.03 4.31
CA ILE A 306 -3.25 -11.49 3.86
C ILE A 306 -4.26 -10.35 3.67
N TYR A 307 -4.10 -9.24 4.39
CA TYR A 307 -4.96 -8.05 4.32
C TYR A 307 -4.49 -7.00 3.31
N ARG A 308 -3.42 -7.28 2.54
CA ARG A 308 -2.78 -6.34 1.60
C ARG A 308 -2.54 -4.96 2.22
N PRO A 309 -1.80 -4.87 3.34
CA PRO A 309 -1.65 -3.63 4.09
C PRO A 309 -0.99 -2.53 3.26
N SER A 310 -1.43 -1.29 3.45
CA SER A 310 -0.64 -0.13 3.05
C SER A 310 0.43 0.16 4.11
N TYR A 311 1.43 0.97 3.79
CA TYR A 311 2.58 1.22 4.65
C TYR A 311 2.84 2.71 4.81
N LEU A 312 3.15 3.11 6.06
CA LEU A 312 3.72 4.41 6.41
C LEU A 312 5.17 4.17 6.85
N HIS A 313 6.13 4.58 6.03
CA HIS A 313 7.55 4.32 6.26
C HIS A 313 8.26 5.58 6.73
N ILE A 314 8.69 5.59 8.00
CA ILE A 314 9.50 6.68 8.57
C ILE A 314 10.96 6.42 8.20
N TRP A 315 11.41 6.94 7.06
CA TRP A 315 12.78 6.71 6.58
C TRP A 315 13.82 7.50 7.40
N GLN A 316 13.42 8.60 8.06
CA GLN A 316 14.29 9.43 8.88
C GLN A 316 13.81 9.49 10.35
N LEU A 317 14.16 8.46 11.13
CA LEU A 317 13.72 8.24 12.52
C LEU A 317 14.24 9.26 13.56
N LYS A 318 15.08 10.23 13.17
CA LYS A 318 15.87 11.05 14.11
C LYS A 318 15.84 12.56 13.89
N THR A 319 15.03 13.09 12.96
CA THR A 319 14.92 14.54 12.72
C THR A 319 14.59 15.32 14.00
N PHE A 320 13.60 14.86 14.78
CA PHE A 320 13.28 15.50 16.06
C PHE A 320 14.45 15.44 17.07
N TRP A 321 15.21 14.35 17.11
CA TRP A 321 16.35 14.20 18.01
C TRP A 321 17.48 15.19 17.69
N HIS A 322 17.78 15.41 16.40
CA HIS A 322 18.84 16.32 15.96
C HIS A 322 18.40 17.79 15.81
N GLU A 323 17.15 18.04 15.43
CA GLU A 323 16.68 19.39 15.03
C GLU A 323 15.55 19.95 15.92
N ARG A 324 14.95 19.15 16.81
CA ARG A 324 13.69 19.45 17.54
C ARG A 324 12.47 19.70 16.62
N LYS A 325 12.57 19.35 15.33
CA LYS A 325 11.52 19.50 14.31
C LYS A 325 10.74 18.21 14.07
N LEU A 326 9.48 18.36 13.66
CA LEU A 326 8.69 17.31 13.02
C LEU A 326 8.58 17.63 11.52
N SER A 327 8.88 16.68 10.64
CA SER A 327 8.86 16.86 9.19
C SER A 327 8.01 15.80 8.50
N MET A 328 6.99 16.25 7.77
CA MET A 328 6.03 15.38 7.06
C MET A 328 6.60 14.73 5.79
N VAL A 329 7.82 15.10 5.37
CA VAL A 329 8.56 14.41 4.29
C VAL A 329 9.37 13.23 4.81
N ASP A 330 9.55 13.09 6.13
CA ASP A 330 10.27 11.97 6.77
C ASP A 330 9.45 10.66 6.73
N VAL A 331 8.15 10.76 6.39
CA VAL A 331 7.21 9.63 6.32
C VAL A 331 6.66 9.48 4.91
N ASP A 332 6.97 8.37 4.25
CA ASP A 332 6.44 8.00 2.94
C ASP A 332 5.18 7.13 3.05
N PHE A 333 4.24 7.31 2.12
CA PHE A 333 3.11 6.39 1.94
C PHE A 333 3.36 5.43 0.76
N HIS A 334 3.10 4.14 0.99
CA HIS A 334 3.16 3.11 -0.04
C HIS A 334 1.89 2.25 0.01
N SER A 335 1.27 1.96 -1.14
CA SER A 335 0.30 0.88 -1.22
C SER A 335 1.01 -0.48 -1.14
N PHE A 336 0.25 -1.54 -0.86
CA PHE A 336 0.75 -2.91 -0.87
C PHE A 336 1.48 -3.24 -2.18
N GLU A 337 0.89 -2.88 -3.32
CA GLU A 337 1.43 -3.11 -4.65
C GLU A 337 2.75 -2.35 -4.88
N LYS A 338 2.95 -1.17 -4.30
CA LYS A 338 4.21 -0.41 -4.43
C LYS A 338 5.39 -1.08 -3.70
N ILE A 339 5.13 -1.92 -2.69
CA ILE A 339 6.17 -2.66 -1.96
C ILE A 339 6.32 -4.09 -2.49
N GLU A 340 5.23 -4.75 -2.88
CA GLU A 340 5.23 -6.17 -3.26
C GLU A 340 5.38 -6.42 -4.77
N ALA A 341 5.10 -5.45 -5.64
CA ALA A 341 5.25 -5.64 -7.07
C ALA A 341 6.70 -5.47 -7.52
N SER A 342 7.13 -6.34 -8.44
CA SER A 342 8.25 -6.08 -9.34
C SER A 342 8.05 -4.71 -10.01
N PRO A 343 9.11 -3.90 -10.17
CA PRO A 343 8.99 -2.50 -10.57
C PRO A 343 8.31 -2.34 -11.94
N LEU A 344 7.65 -1.20 -12.15
CA LEU A 344 7.02 -0.88 -13.43
C LEU A 344 8.10 -0.59 -14.49
N VAL A 345 8.20 -1.45 -15.50
CA VAL A 345 9.22 -1.39 -16.55
C VAL A 345 8.65 -0.79 -17.83
N ALA A 346 9.31 0.24 -18.36
CA ALA A 346 9.08 0.72 -19.72
C ALA A 346 9.66 -0.31 -20.72
N PRO A 347 8.92 -0.78 -21.77
CA PRO A 347 9.36 -1.88 -22.62
C PRO A 347 10.74 -1.69 -23.26
N SER A 348 11.15 -0.46 -23.60
CA SER A 348 12.49 -0.15 -24.13
C SER A 348 13.65 -0.41 -23.15
N LYS A 349 13.35 -0.58 -21.85
CA LYS A 349 14.30 -0.96 -20.79
C LYS A 349 14.18 -2.44 -20.38
N ALA A 350 13.28 -3.19 -20.99
CA ALA A 350 13.09 -4.62 -20.69
C ALA A 350 13.96 -5.51 -21.61
N ASP A 351 14.12 -6.78 -21.26
CA ASP A 351 14.84 -7.77 -22.06
C ASP A 351 14.14 -8.09 -23.40
N ALA A 352 14.88 -8.70 -24.33
CA ALA A 352 14.41 -8.99 -25.68
C ALA A 352 13.13 -9.87 -25.73
N MET A 353 12.94 -10.82 -24.80
CA MET A 353 11.70 -11.62 -24.75
C MET A 353 10.52 -10.75 -24.33
N THR A 354 10.69 -9.91 -23.29
CA THR A 354 9.64 -8.96 -22.88
C THR A 354 9.32 -7.97 -24.00
N GLN A 355 10.32 -7.42 -24.69
CA GLN A 355 10.09 -6.52 -25.82
C GLN A 355 9.28 -7.19 -26.94
N MET A 356 9.53 -8.47 -27.21
CA MET A 356 8.80 -9.26 -28.20
C MET A 356 7.37 -9.56 -27.77
N VAL A 357 7.12 -10.00 -26.53
CA VAL A 357 5.74 -10.27 -26.06
C VAL A 357 4.91 -8.98 -26.02
N VAL A 358 5.51 -7.84 -25.69
CA VAL A 358 4.84 -6.53 -25.70
C VAL A 358 4.52 -6.07 -27.12
N ARG A 359 5.41 -6.33 -28.09
CA ARG A 359 5.16 -6.06 -29.51
C ARG A 359 3.98 -6.89 -30.03
N GLU A 360 4.00 -8.19 -29.76
CA GLU A 360 2.94 -9.11 -30.17
C GLU A 360 1.60 -8.82 -29.49
N MET A 361 1.60 -8.46 -28.20
CA MET A 361 0.38 -8.05 -27.51
C MET A 361 -0.21 -6.76 -28.09
N ARG A 362 0.64 -5.79 -28.49
CA ARG A 362 0.16 -4.59 -29.20
C ARG A 362 -0.45 -4.97 -30.54
N MET A 363 0.24 -5.77 -31.37
CA MET A 363 -0.28 -6.22 -32.67
C MET A 363 -1.59 -7.03 -32.53
N PHE A 364 -1.70 -7.88 -31.51
CA PHE A 364 -2.91 -8.67 -31.26
C PHE A 364 -4.07 -7.80 -30.74
N ARG A 365 -3.81 -6.85 -29.84
CA ARG A 365 -4.79 -5.83 -29.42
C ARG A 365 -5.27 -5.02 -30.62
N ASP A 366 -4.36 -4.50 -31.42
CA ASP A 366 -4.70 -3.59 -32.52
C ASP A 366 -5.50 -4.35 -33.60
N GLN A 367 -5.13 -5.60 -33.89
CA GLN A 367 -5.96 -6.51 -34.72
C GLN A 367 -7.34 -6.79 -34.11
N PHE A 368 -7.43 -7.01 -32.80
CA PHE A 368 -8.71 -7.26 -32.12
C PHE A 368 -9.64 -6.05 -32.17
N LEU A 369 -9.11 -4.84 -31.92
CA LEU A 369 -9.87 -3.59 -31.96
C LEU A 369 -10.26 -3.19 -33.40
N SER A 370 -9.46 -3.53 -34.41
CA SER A 370 -9.84 -3.34 -35.81
C SER A 370 -10.96 -4.28 -36.28
N ALA A 371 -11.14 -5.43 -35.63
CA ALA A 371 -12.23 -6.37 -35.87
C ALA A 371 -13.37 -6.24 -34.83
N GLU A 372 -13.42 -5.12 -34.09
CA GLU A 372 -14.46 -4.90 -33.08
C GLU A 372 -15.81 -4.65 -33.74
N GLY A 373 -16.80 -5.49 -33.42
CA GLY A 373 -18.10 -5.55 -34.12
C GLY A 373 -18.13 -6.54 -35.30
N GLU A 374 -16.99 -7.07 -35.75
CA GLU A 374 -16.95 -8.11 -36.77
C GLU A 374 -17.21 -9.50 -36.15
N GLY A 375 -18.46 -9.96 -36.25
CA GLY A 375 -18.89 -11.28 -35.80
C GLY A 375 -19.27 -11.37 -34.31
N GLU A 376 -19.44 -12.61 -33.82
CA GLU A 376 -20.21 -12.87 -32.59
C GLU A 376 -19.41 -12.75 -31.27
N VAL A 377 -18.32 -11.98 -31.26
CA VAL A 377 -17.41 -11.88 -30.10
C VAL A 377 -18.15 -11.35 -28.86
N ALA A 378 -18.88 -10.23 -29.02
CA ALA A 378 -19.62 -9.61 -27.91
C ALA A 378 -20.93 -10.33 -27.55
N SER A 379 -21.59 -10.96 -28.54
CA SER A 379 -22.90 -11.60 -28.38
C SER A 379 -22.82 -13.03 -27.86
N PHE A 380 -21.89 -13.85 -28.37
CA PHE A 380 -21.79 -15.27 -28.06
C PHE A 380 -20.53 -15.60 -27.25
N TRP A 381 -19.34 -15.24 -27.76
CA TRP A 381 -18.08 -15.70 -27.17
C TRP A 381 -17.77 -15.04 -25.81
N LEU A 382 -18.25 -13.82 -25.57
CA LEU A 382 -18.12 -13.07 -24.30
C LEU A 382 -19.47 -12.78 -23.64
N ARG A 383 -20.46 -13.65 -23.86
CA ARG A 383 -21.88 -13.43 -23.50
C ARG A 383 -22.20 -13.15 -22.02
N LYS A 384 -21.30 -13.46 -21.08
CA LYS A 384 -21.53 -13.35 -19.61
C LYS A 384 -20.89 -12.08 -19.02
N SER A 385 -19.72 -11.68 -19.51
CA SER A 385 -18.96 -10.53 -18.98
C SER A 385 -18.83 -9.35 -19.96
N ARG A 386 -19.01 -9.61 -21.27
CA ARG A 386 -18.75 -8.70 -22.40
C ARG A 386 -17.37 -8.03 -22.33
N LYS A 387 -16.36 -8.74 -21.81
CA LYS A 387 -15.03 -8.18 -21.51
C LYS A 387 -13.92 -9.05 -22.11
N PRO A 388 -13.31 -8.62 -23.23
CA PRO A 388 -12.18 -9.31 -23.82
C PRO A 388 -10.94 -9.21 -22.93
N VAL A 389 -10.28 -10.35 -22.77
CA VAL A 389 -8.96 -10.51 -22.18
C VAL A 389 -8.12 -11.24 -23.21
N LEU A 390 -6.98 -10.67 -23.58
CA LEU A 390 -6.03 -11.23 -24.52
C LEU A 390 -4.83 -11.81 -23.78
N ALA A 391 -4.29 -12.91 -24.28
CA ALA A 391 -3.05 -13.51 -23.82
C ALA A 391 -2.10 -13.80 -24.99
N VAL A 392 -0.80 -13.63 -24.74
CA VAL A 392 0.28 -13.95 -25.68
C VAL A 392 1.35 -14.77 -24.95
N LEU A 393 1.59 -15.98 -25.42
CA LEU A 393 2.53 -16.95 -24.85
C LEU A 393 3.76 -17.06 -25.76
N LEU A 394 4.96 -16.86 -25.19
CA LEU A 394 6.23 -17.10 -25.86
C LEU A 394 6.75 -18.51 -25.58
N ILE A 395 7.15 -19.19 -26.65
CA ILE A 395 7.61 -20.57 -26.66
C ILE A 395 8.98 -20.62 -27.33
N GLU A 396 10.01 -21.09 -26.63
CA GLU A 396 11.32 -21.37 -27.21
C GLU A 396 11.36 -22.84 -27.63
N LYS A 397 11.37 -23.10 -28.93
CA LYS A 397 11.60 -24.45 -29.47
C LYS A 397 13.10 -24.66 -29.65
N PRO A 398 13.63 -25.87 -29.35
CA PRO A 398 15.03 -26.19 -29.60
C PRO A 398 15.34 -26.08 -31.09
N ALA A 399 16.62 -25.87 -31.41
CA ALA A 399 17.11 -25.91 -32.78
C ALA A 399 16.86 -27.28 -33.41
N THR A 400 16.33 -27.29 -34.64
CA THR A 400 16.09 -28.51 -35.42
C THR A 400 17.35 -29.10 -36.03
N VAL A 401 18.37 -28.27 -36.28
CA VAL A 401 19.70 -28.69 -36.74
C VAL A 401 20.75 -28.30 -35.71
N ALA A 402 21.73 -29.18 -35.47
CA ALA A 402 22.83 -28.91 -34.55
C ALA A 402 23.66 -27.70 -35.03
N GLY A 403 23.68 -26.63 -34.22
CA GLY A 403 24.38 -25.37 -34.52
C GLY A 403 23.46 -24.18 -34.84
N GLU A 404 22.17 -24.42 -35.11
CA GLU A 404 21.20 -23.33 -35.25
C GLU A 404 20.82 -22.71 -33.90
N ARG A 405 20.23 -21.51 -33.92
CA ARG A 405 19.68 -20.86 -32.72
C ARG A 405 18.27 -21.40 -32.43
N PRO A 406 17.86 -21.52 -31.15
CA PRO A 406 16.48 -21.89 -30.82
C PRO A 406 15.49 -20.86 -31.39
N THR A 407 14.35 -21.35 -31.86
CA THR A 407 13.32 -20.51 -32.50
C THR A 407 12.27 -20.09 -31.48
N ILE A 408 11.86 -18.82 -31.51
CA ILE A 408 10.78 -18.35 -30.64
C ILE A 408 9.47 -18.32 -31.43
N VAL A 409 8.50 -19.09 -30.96
CA VAL A 409 7.13 -19.18 -31.48
C VAL A 409 6.20 -18.41 -30.54
N VAL A 410 5.20 -17.76 -31.12
CA VAL A 410 4.22 -16.93 -30.41
C VAL A 410 2.85 -17.59 -30.54
N GLN A 411 2.22 -17.92 -29.42
CA GLN A 411 0.83 -18.39 -29.41
C GLN A 411 -0.09 -17.34 -28.77
N ARG A 412 -1.19 -17.02 -29.45
CA ARG A 412 -2.21 -16.07 -28.99
C ARG A 412 -3.42 -16.82 -28.41
N GLY A 413 -4.15 -16.17 -27.50
CA GLY A 413 -5.40 -16.68 -26.93
C GLY A 413 -6.29 -15.58 -26.38
N MET A 414 -7.60 -15.82 -26.32
CA MET A 414 -8.61 -14.91 -25.76
C MET A 414 -9.50 -15.69 -24.78
N ASN A 415 -10.14 -15.04 -23.82
CA ASN A 415 -11.16 -15.68 -22.98
C ASN A 415 -12.41 -16.06 -23.79
N CYS A 416 -13.04 -17.20 -23.45
CA CYS A 416 -14.26 -17.68 -24.10
C CYS A 416 -15.27 -18.16 -23.05
N GLU A 417 -16.52 -17.72 -23.18
CA GLU A 417 -17.58 -17.90 -22.17
C GLU A 417 -18.70 -18.85 -22.63
N VAL A 418 -18.33 -19.79 -23.50
CA VAL A 418 -19.16 -20.92 -23.94
C VAL A 418 -19.84 -21.66 -22.77
N SER A 419 -20.99 -22.26 -23.05
CA SER A 419 -21.87 -22.91 -22.07
C SER A 419 -21.43 -24.36 -21.73
N MET A 420 -20.12 -24.60 -21.61
CA MET A 420 -19.61 -25.95 -21.33
C MET A 420 -19.81 -26.33 -19.84
N PRO A 421 -19.96 -27.63 -19.51
CA PRO A 421 -19.98 -28.11 -18.12
C PRO A 421 -18.72 -27.73 -17.34
N THR A 422 -17.59 -27.57 -18.02
CA THR A 422 -16.29 -27.14 -17.48
C THR A 422 -16.14 -25.62 -17.31
N GLY A 423 -17.19 -24.84 -17.60
CA GLY A 423 -17.25 -23.39 -17.39
C GLY A 423 -16.54 -22.56 -18.47
N SER A 424 -16.27 -21.29 -18.13
CA SER A 424 -15.58 -20.36 -19.04
C SER A 424 -14.06 -20.63 -19.07
N LEU A 425 -13.47 -20.45 -20.26
CA LEU A 425 -12.02 -20.54 -20.48
C LEU A 425 -11.37 -19.16 -20.39
N CYS A 426 -10.23 -19.10 -19.71
CA CYS A 426 -9.44 -17.87 -19.55
C CYS A 426 -8.42 -17.75 -20.69
N ALA A 427 -8.02 -16.51 -21.02
CA ALA A 427 -7.14 -16.24 -22.15
C ALA A 427 -5.80 -16.99 -22.04
N GLU A 428 -5.25 -17.07 -20.84
CA GLU A 428 -4.00 -17.77 -20.53
C GLU A 428 -4.10 -19.27 -20.82
N ARG A 429 -5.19 -19.89 -20.35
CA ARG A 429 -5.48 -21.32 -20.58
C ARG A 429 -5.75 -21.61 -22.06
N ASN A 430 -6.36 -20.68 -22.79
CA ASN A 430 -6.55 -20.80 -24.23
C ASN A 430 -5.24 -20.64 -25.02
N ALA A 431 -4.36 -19.71 -24.65
CA ALA A 431 -3.04 -19.60 -25.28
C ALA A 431 -2.19 -20.85 -25.04
N ILE A 432 -2.20 -21.41 -23.82
CA ILE A 432 -1.50 -22.67 -23.48
C ILE A 432 -2.16 -23.86 -24.20
N GLY A 433 -3.48 -23.96 -24.21
CA GLY A 433 -4.22 -25.04 -24.88
C GLY A 433 -3.96 -25.08 -26.39
N SER A 434 -4.02 -23.93 -27.07
CA SER A 434 -3.67 -23.82 -28.49
C SER A 434 -2.20 -24.15 -28.77
N ALA A 435 -1.29 -23.87 -27.84
CA ALA A 435 0.12 -24.23 -27.98
C ALA A 435 0.32 -25.75 -27.94
N LEU A 436 -0.28 -26.46 -26.98
CA LEU A 436 -0.22 -27.94 -26.94
C LEU A 436 -1.01 -28.59 -28.09
N ALA A 437 -2.09 -27.98 -28.57
CA ALA A 437 -2.86 -28.48 -29.71
C ALA A 437 -2.10 -28.34 -31.05
N SER A 438 -1.24 -27.32 -31.20
CA SER A 438 -0.37 -27.14 -32.37
C SER A 438 0.96 -27.89 -32.26
N ASP A 439 1.39 -28.25 -31.05
CA ASP A 439 2.59 -29.05 -30.79
C ASP A 439 2.41 -29.92 -29.52
N PRO A 440 2.01 -31.20 -29.66
CA PRO A 440 1.85 -32.10 -28.53
C PRO A 440 3.18 -32.55 -27.90
N THR A 441 4.34 -32.20 -28.48
CA THR A 441 5.67 -32.49 -27.90
C THR A 441 6.14 -31.39 -26.94
N LEU A 442 5.35 -30.32 -26.78
CA LEU A 442 5.71 -29.09 -26.09
C LEU A 442 5.94 -29.29 -24.58
N THR A 443 7.21 -29.20 -24.15
CA THR A 443 7.57 -29.30 -22.73
C THR A 443 7.29 -28.01 -21.94
N ARG A 444 7.02 -28.13 -20.63
CA ARG A 444 6.90 -26.98 -19.72
C ARG A 444 8.11 -26.02 -19.76
N ARG A 445 9.32 -26.53 -20.08
CA ARG A 445 10.57 -25.75 -20.16
C ARG A 445 10.73 -24.91 -21.43
N ALA A 446 9.97 -25.24 -22.48
CA ALA A 446 9.87 -24.44 -23.70
C ALA A 446 9.01 -23.18 -23.50
N LEU A 447 8.01 -23.23 -22.61
CA LEU A 447 7.19 -22.07 -22.25
C LEU A 447 8.04 -21.06 -21.46
N LYS A 448 8.23 -19.84 -21.95
CA LYS A 448 9.10 -18.82 -21.32
C LYS A 448 8.35 -17.70 -20.64
N MET A 449 7.28 -17.22 -21.25
CA MET A 449 6.62 -16.01 -20.81
C MET A 449 5.17 -15.98 -21.28
N ILE A 450 4.26 -15.48 -20.45
CA ILE A 450 2.89 -15.17 -20.88
C ILE A 450 2.53 -13.73 -20.52
N ALA A 451 2.06 -12.97 -21.50
CA ALA A 451 1.53 -11.62 -21.30
C ALA A 451 -0.01 -11.66 -21.27
N VAL A 452 -0.64 -10.87 -20.39
CA VAL A 452 -2.10 -10.82 -20.23
C VAL A 452 -2.59 -9.37 -20.20
N LEU A 453 -3.58 -9.05 -21.05
CA LEU A 453 -4.12 -7.70 -21.24
C LEU A 453 -5.66 -7.72 -21.20
N GLY A 454 -6.27 -6.88 -20.38
CA GLY A 454 -7.70 -6.60 -20.42
C GLY A 454 -8.03 -5.48 -21.40
N LEU A 455 -9.15 -5.61 -22.11
CA LEU A 455 -9.67 -4.56 -22.98
C LEU A 455 -11.13 -4.24 -22.62
N ASN A 456 -11.53 -3.01 -22.86
CA ASN A 456 -12.91 -2.54 -22.73
C ASN A 456 -13.45 -2.36 -24.15
N LEU A 457 -14.54 -3.04 -24.50
CA LEU A 457 -15.27 -2.79 -25.74
C LEU A 457 -15.90 -1.40 -25.72
N ALA A 458 -16.07 -0.81 -26.89
CA ALA A 458 -17.04 0.26 -27.09
C ALA A 458 -18.45 -0.25 -26.75
N ALA A 459 -19.28 0.60 -26.14
CA ALA A 459 -20.69 0.30 -25.99
C ALA A 459 -21.42 0.78 -27.25
N ASP A 460 -22.30 -0.04 -27.81
CA ASP A 460 -23.16 0.37 -28.93
C ASP A 460 -24.05 1.55 -28.50
N ASP A 461 -23.81 2.73 -29.07
CA ASP A 461 -24.75 3.84 -29.02
C ASP A 461 -25.96 3.49 -29.91
N ILE A 462 -26.97 2.83 -29.31
CA ILE A 462 -28.21 2.45 -30.00
C ILE A 462 -29.04 3.72 -30.29
N VAL A 463 -28.71 4.39 -31.39
CA VAL A 463 -29.46 5.52 -31.94
C VAL A 463 -30.79 5.01 -32.50
N SER A 464 -31.81 4.97 -31.63
CA SER A 464 -33.18 4.64 -32.03
C SER A 464 -33.78 5.79 -32.86
N PRO A 465 -34.30 5.54 -34.07
CA PRO A 465 -34.87 6.60 -34.90
C PRO A 465 -36.22 7.09 -34.35
N SER A 466 -36.39 8.40 -34.25
CA SER A 466 -37.62 9.05 -33.76
C SER A 466 -37.84 10.40 -34.50
N PRO A 467 -39.08 10.93 -34.61
CA PRO A 467 -39.57 11.33 -35.93
C PRO A 467 -39.36 12.79 -36.35
N SER A 468 -39.64 13.03 -37.62
CA SER A 468 -39.56 14.31 -38.31
C SER A 468 -40.51 15.39 -37.77
N LYS A 469 -40.07 16.66 -37.86
CA LYS A 469 -40.95 17.83 -37.93
C LYS A 469 -40.48 18.80 -39.01
N TYR A 470 -41.44 19.35 -39.76
CA TYR A 470 -41.24 20.29 -40.85
C TYR A 470 -41.07 21.74 -40.37
N THR A 471 -40.16 22.48 -41.01
CA THR A 471 -40.34 23.88 -41.51
C THR A 471 -39.16 24.19 -42.44
N LYS A 472 -39.35 24.26 -43.77
CA LYS A 472 -39.73 25.44 -44.58
C LYS A 472 -38.64 26.53 -44.69
N HIS A 473 -38.30 26.87 -45.94
CA HIS A 473 -37.43 27.99 -46.33
C HIS A 473 -38.01 29.36 -45.92
N HIS A 474 -37.16 30.38 -45.76
CA HIS A 474 -37.09 31.48 -46.74
C HIS A 474 -35.84 32.37 -46.62
N ASN A 475 -35.41 32.87 -47.80
CA ASN A 475 -34.64 34.09 -48.10
C ASN A 475 -33.24 34.33 -47.54
N ALA A 476 -32.37 34.76 -48.46
CA ALA A 476 -31.14 35.50 -48.20
C ALA A 476 -31.35 37.00 -48.50
N THR A 477 -30.49 37.85 -47.97
CA THR A 477 -30.22 39.23 -48.45
C THR A 477 -28.75 39.54 -48.18
N GLN A 478 -28.14 40.46 -48.96
CA GLN A 478 -26.72 40.79 -48.95
C GLN A 478 -26.39 42.08 -48.13
N ASP A 479 -25.14 42.57 -48.31
CA ASP A 479 -24.58 43.91 -48.00
C ASP A 479 -24.03 44.12 -46.56
N ASP A 480 -22.97 44.91 -46.29
CA ASP A 480 -21.79 45.52 -47.01
C ASP A 480 -20.79 45.91 -45.88
N ASP A 481 -19.46 45.99 -45.96
CA ASP A 481 -18.31 45.45 -46.73
C ASP A 481 -17.06 46.04 -45.99
N LYS A 482 -15.84 45.91 -46.54
CA LYS A 482 -14.60 46.63 -46.17
C LYS A 482 -13.95 46.18 -44.83
N LYS A 483 -12.61 46.12 -44.71
CA LYS A 483 -11.50 46.32 -45.67
C LYS A 483 -10.17 45.79 -45.09
N LYS A 484 -9.38 45.05 -45.91
CA LYS A 484 -7.88 45.11 -46.07
C LYS A 484 -6.99 44.86 -44.80
N LYS A 485 -5.71 44.43 -44.88
CA LYS A 485 -4.74 44.27 -45.99
C LYS A 485 -3.63 43.22 -45.68
N ARG A 486 -2.89 42.80 -46.73
CA ARG A 486 -1.65 41.99 -46.83
C ARG A 486 -0.55 42.34 -45.78
N LYS A 487 0.31 41.42 -45.24
CA LYS A 487 1.44 40.60 -45.83
C LYS A 487 2.57 41.44 -46.49
N PRO A 488 3.88 41.04 -46.52
CA PRO A 488 4.65 39.98 -45.78
C PRO A 488 6.14 40.38 -45.41
N SER A 489 7.11 39.43 -45.45
CA SER A 489 8.61 39.51 -45.37
C SER A 489 9.25 39.39 -43.95
N GLN A 490 10.37 38.69 -43.63
CA GLN A 490 11.71 38.37 -44.26
C GLN A 490 12.74 39.54 -44.18
N VAL A 491 14.07 39.38 -43.92
CA VAL A 491 15.01 38.21 -43.89
C VAL A 491 16.38 38.48 -43.15
N GLN A 492 17.19 37.43 -42.81
CA GLN A 492 18.67 37.39 -42.51
C GLN A 492 19.28 38.16 -41.28
N ALA A 493 20.56 38.01 -40.85
CA ALA A 493 21.52 36.86 -40.69
C ALA A 493 22.88 37.30 -40.02
N GLY A 494 23.74 36.35 -39.60
CA GLY A 494 25.16 36.54 -39.10
C GLY A 494 25.36 36.14 -37.61
N ALA A 495 26.35 35.36 -37.11
CA ALA A 495 27.80 35.13 -37.37
C ALA A 495 28.73 36.08 -36.54
N THR A 496 29.86 35.70 -35.92
CA THR A 496 30.67 34.43 -35.85
C THR A 496 31.69 34.44 -34.66
N LEU A 497 32.23 33.27 -34.26
CA LEU A 497 33.57 32.96 -33.63
C LEU A 497 34.04 33.72 -32.35
N ASP A 498 34.78 33.12 -31.39
CA ASP A 498 36.19 32.65 -31.50
C ASP A 498 36.61 31.58 -30.42
N GLU A 499 37.92 31.23 -30.34
CA GLU A 499 38.50 29.99 -29.75
C GLU A 499 39.63 30.21 -28.69
N THR A 500 40.28 29.11 -28.21
CA THR A 500 41.62 28.95 -27.53
C THR A 500 41.67 28.73 -25.98
N THR A 501 42.59 27.95 -25.33
CA THR A 501 43.58 26.89 -25.75
C THR A 501 44.27 26.13 -24.55
N SER A 502 44.53 24.81 -24.67
CA SER A 502 45.57 23.95 -23.99
C SER A 502 45.57 23.66 -22.45
N THR A 503 46.25 22.64 -21.86
CA THR A 503 47.24 21.62 -22.37
C THR A 503 47.32 20.31 -21.53
N ALA A 504 47.68 19.17 -22.18
CA ALA A 504 48.47 17.99 -21.71
C ALA A 504 47.95 17.09 -20.53
N SER A 505 48.31 15.79 -20.38
CA SER A 505 49.25 14.89 -21.11
C SER A 505 48.74 13.42 -21.23
N GLU A 506 49.39 12.62 -22.10
CA GLU A 506 49.09 11.23 -22.53
C GLU A 506 50.15 10.21 -21.97
N PRO A 507 50.33 8.91 -22.40
CA PRO A 507 49.68 8.12 -23.49
C PRO A 507 49.25 6.65 -23.18
N GLY A 508 48.49 6.04 -24.11
CA GLY A 508 48.72 4.67 -24.62
C GLY A 508 47.54 3.66 -24.63
N SER A 509 47.38 2.75 -25.63
CA SER A 509 47.86 2.71 -27.04
C SER A 509 47.21 1.52 -27.83
N ILE A 510 47.31 1.55 -29.17
CA ILE A 510 47.16 0.45 -30.17
C ILE A 510 45.76 0.08 -30.73
N ALA A 511 45.63 0.29 -32.06
CA ALA A 511 44.81 -0.34 -33.14
C ALA A 511 43.28 -0.58 -32.95
N THR A 512 42.34 -0.19 -33.83
CA THR A 512 42.28 0.07 -35.30
C THR A 512 42.10 -1.17 -36.19
N LEU A 513 40.90 -1.37 -36.76
CA LEU A 513 40.68 -1.59 -38.22
C LEU A 513 39.19 -1.62 -38.65
N LEU A 514 38.79 -0.53 -39.32
CA LEU A 514 37.87 -0.40 -40.48
C LEU A 514 36.52 -1.15 -40.63
N GLN A 515 35.51 -0.31 -40.90
CA GLN A 515 34.35 -0.46 -41.81
C GLN A 515 34.75 -0.99 -43.22
N SER A 516 33.89 -1.49 -44.11
CA SER A 516 32.43 -1.75 -44.13
C SER A 516 32.04 -2.56 -45.39
N VAL A 517 31.03 -3.43 -45.30
CA VAL A 517 30.15 -3.75 -46.44
C VAL A 517 28.71 -3.90 -45.91
N GLY A 518 27.74 -3.23 -46.54
CA GLY A 518 26.32 -3.43 -46.27
C GLY A 518 25.67 -4.26 -47.37
N LEU A 519 24.96 -5.33 -46.99
CA LEU A 519 24.10 -6.09 -47.90
C LEU A 519 22.76 -6.38 -47.22
N GLN A 520 21.67 -6.07 -47.93
CA GLN A 520 20.32 -6.48 -47.57
C GLN A 520 20.15 -7.97 -47.91
N LEU A 521 19.38 -8.71 -47.11
CA LEU A 521 18.93 -10.07 -47.44
C LEU A 521 17.41 -10.19 -47.28
N PRO A 522 16.74 -11.03 -48.10
CA PRO A 522 15.33 -10.87 -48.39
C PRO A 522 14.39 -11.56 -47.39
N VAL A 523 13.22 -10.96 -47.20
CA VAL A 523 12.05 -11.64 -46.62
C VAL A 523 11.36 -12.45 -47.71
N GLN A 524 11.27 -13.77 -47.55
CA GLN A 524 10.54 -14.64 -48.47
C GLN A 524 9.27 -15.19 -47.80
N ILE A 525 8.11 -14.61 -48.13
CA ILE A 525 6.80 -15.10 -47.72
C ILE A 525 6.29 -16.05 -48.80
N ARG A 526 5.91 -17.28 -48.42
CA ARG A 526 5.13 -18.19 -49.28
C ARG A 526 3.70 -18.32 -48.74
N PRO A 527 2.67 -17.85 -49.46
CA PRO A 527 1.31 -18.35 -49.26
C PRO A 527 1.18 -19.73 -49.93
N THR A 528 0.35 -20.61 -49.37
CA THR A 528 -0.07 -21.86 -50.01
C THR A 528 -1.59 -21.91 -50.09
N SER A 529 -2.09 -22.03 -51.32
CA SER A 529 -3.52 -22.08 -51.63
C SER A 529 -4.06 -23.51 -51.65
N VAL A 530 -5.29 -23.64 -51.17
CA VAL A 530 -6.30 -24.68 -51.43
C VAL A 530 -6.02 -25.63 -52.60
N GLN A 531 -6.15 -26.94 -52.35
CA GLN A 531 -6.83 -27.83 -53.30
C GLN A 531 -7.54 -29.00 -52.58
N CYS A 532 -8.51 -29.60 -53.26
CA CYS A 532 -9.46 -30.58 -52.73
C CYS A 532 -9.63 -31.73 -53.71
N SER A 533 -9.54 -32.98 -53.25
CA SER A 533 -10.03 -34.15 -53.99
C SER A 533 -10.11 -35.41 -53.11
N SER A 534 -11.30 -36.00 -52.98
CA SER A 534 -11.59 -37.40 -53.37
C SER A 534 -12.98 -37.85 -52.86
N LYS A 535 -13.53 -38.89 -53.48
CA LYS A 535 -14.77 -39.63 -53.14
C LYS A 535 -14.49 -41.14 -53.29
N VAL A 536 -15.53 -41.99 -53.09
CA VAL A 536 -15.58 -43.46 -53.34
C VAL A 536 -15.03 -44.28 -52.15
N ASP A 537 -15.74 -45.25 -51.55
CA ASP A 537 -17.19 -45.61 -51.62
C ASP A 537 -17.68 -46.33 -50.31
N LYS A 538 -18.88 -46.93 -50.35
CA LYS A 538 -19.60 -47.72 -49.30
C LYS A 538 -18.80 -48.97 -48.81
N ALA A 539 -19.16 -49.71 -47.75
CA ALA A 539 -20.50 -50.10 -47.30
C ALA A 539 -20.59 -50.81 -45.91
N LEU A 540 -21.84 -51.16 -45.55
CA LEU A 540 -22.31 -52.24 -44.63
C LEU A 540 -22.43 -51.99 -43.10
N ILE A 541 -23.53 -52.55 -42.58
CA ILE A 541 -23.98 -52.73 -41.17
C ILE A 541 -24.40 -54.21 -41.05
N PRO A 542 -24.39 -54.85 -39.85
CA PRO A 542 -25.58 -54.93 -38.97
C PRO A 542 -25.29 -54.46 -37.52
N THR A 543 -26.23 -53.98 -36.70
CA THR A 543 -27.31 -54.69 -35.91
C THR A 543 -26.77 -55.78 -34.95
N ASP A 544 -27.32 -56.05 -33.76
CA ASP A 544 -28.51 -55.57 -33.00
C ASP A 544 -28.07 -55.17 -31.55
N GLU A 545 -28.84 -55.00 -30.46
CA GLU A 545 -30.29 -55.13 -30.08
C GLU A 545 -30.58 -54.21 -28.85
N THR A 546 -31.66 -54.44 -28.11
CA THR A 546 -32.27 -53.60 -27.06
C THR A 546 -32.42 -54.36 -25.73
N VAL A 547 -32.52 -53.67 -24.57
CA VAL A 547 -33.37 -54.07 -23.42
C VAL A 547 -33.82 -52.80 -22.66
N GLN A 548 -35.04 -52.80 -22.11
CA GLN A 548 -35.62 -51.74 -21.27
C GLN A 548 -35.83 -52.20 -19.82
N HIS A 549 -35.90 -51.26 -18.86
CA HIS A 549 -36.93 -51.14 -17.81
C HIS A 549 -36.60 -49.92 -16.90
N SER A 550 -37.46 -49.06 -16.34
CA SER A 550 -38.93 -48.90 -16.17
C SER A 550 -39.37 -48.88 -14.69
N ALA A 551 -39.32 -47.71 -14.05
CA ALA A 551 -40.16 -47.29 -12.92
C ALA A 551 -39.99 -45.76 -12.72
N ASN A 552 -40.99 -44.90 -12.95
CA ASN A 552 -42.17 -44.58 -12.12
C ASN A 552 -41.84 -44.00 -10.72
N GLY A 553 -42.26 -42.74 -10.50
CA GLY A 553 -42.08 -42.00 -9.25
C GLY A 553 -42.70 -40.59 -9.32
N THR A 554 -44.02 -40.49 -9.26
CA THR A 554 -44.77 -39.22 -9.31
C THR A 554 -44.71 -38.43 -7.99
N GLY A 555 -44.56 -37.11 -8.07
CA GLY A 555 -44.69 -36.20 -6.93
C GLY A 555 -45.02 -34.77 -7.36
N GLN A 556 -46.27 -34.35 -7.20
CA GLN A 556 -46.68 -32.96 -7.38
C GLN A 556 -46.45 -32.15 -6.10
N GLY A 557 -46.12 -30.86 -6.25
CA GLY A 557 -45.98 -29.93 -5.12
C GLY A 557 -46.08 -28.48 -5.59
N GLN A 558 -47.29 -27.93 -5.62
CA GLN A 558 -47.52 -26.49 -5.80
C GLN A 558 -47.36 -25.76 -4.46
N GLY A 559 -46.74 -24.58 -4.48
CA GLY A 559 -46.67 -23.68 -3.33
C GLY A 559 -46.63 -22.23 -3.81
N CYS A 560 -47.60 -21.42 -3.39
CA CYS A 560 -47.80 -20.08 -3.95
C CYS A 560 -46.77 -19.07 -3.43
N GLY A 561 -46.23 -18.24 -4.32
CA GLY A 561 -45.49 -17.04 -3.93
C GLY A 561 -46.44 -15.95 -3.40
N ASN A 562 -45.97 -15.16 -2.43
CA ASN A 562 -46.74 -14.07 -1.82
C ASN A 562 -45.98 -12.74 -2.01
N ARG A 563 -46.67 -11.67 -2.45
CA ARG A 563 -46.05 -10.37 -2.75
C ARG A 563 -46.17 -9.42 -1.55
N GLY A 564 -45.04 -9.09 -0.92
CA GLY A 564 -44.93 -8.01 0.07
C GLY A 564 -44.67 -6.65 -0.59
N ARG A 565 -45.24 -5.58 -0.03
CA ARG A 565 -45.17 -4.19 -0.54
C ARG A 565 -43.74 -3.66 -0.69
N GLU A 566 -43.55 -2.80 -1.69
CA GLU A 566 -42.49 -1.79 -1.70
C GLU A 566 -42.85 -0.65 -0.74
N GLU A 567 -41.87 -0.14 -0.01
CA GLU A 567 -41.91 1.20 0.61
C GLU A 567 -40.77 2.04 0.03
N MET A 568 -41.12 3.10 -0.70
CA MET A 568 -40.12 4.04 -1.22
C MET A 568 -39.53 4.85 -0.07
N ASN A 569 -38.22 4.72 0.17
CA ASN A 569 -37.52 5.57 1.12
C ASN A 569 -36.61 6.56 0.39
N VAL A 570 -36.94 7.85 0.47
CA VAL A 570 -36.33 8.91 -0.35
C VAL A 570 -35.20 9.57 0.44
N ASN A 571 -33.93 9.25 0.12
CA ASN A 571 -32.76 10.12 0.40
C ASN A 571 -31.45 9.53 -0.19
N LEU A 572 -31.16 9.79 -1.47
CA LEU A 572 -29.86 9.49 -2.08
C LEU A 572 -29.38 10.62 -3.02
N VAL A 573 -28.86 11.69 -2.43
CA VAL A 573 -27.98 12.65 -3.13
C VAL A 573 -26.65 12.69 -2.37
N SER A 574 -25.65 11.96 -2.88
CA SER A 574 -24.32 11.85 -2.28
C SER A 574 -23.25 12.10 -3.33
N SER A 575 -22.32 13.02 -3.04
CA SER A 575 -21.25 13.42 -3.95
C SER A 575 -20.19 12.32 -4.07
N ARG A 576 -19.70 12.11 -5.30
CA ARG A 576 -18.87 10.94 -5.65
C ARG A 576 -17.45 11.03 -5.06
N LYS A 577 -17.08 10.02 -4.26
CA LYS A 577 -15.72 9.84 -3.73
C LYS A 577 -14.71 9.45 -4.82
N PRO A 578 -13.43 9.91 -4.76
CA PRO A 578 -12.36 9.36 -5.59
C PRO A 578 -12.07 7.91 -5.18
N LYS A 579 -11.74 7.05 -6.14
CA LYS A 579 -11.56 5.61 -5.91
C LYS A 579 -10.08 5.27 -5.64
N ARG A 580 -9.77 4.68 -4.48
CA ARG A 580 -8.56 3.83 -4.33
C ARG A 580 -8.58 2.73 -5.41
N PRO A 581 -7.42 2.25 -5.89
CA PRO A 581 -7.35 1.08 -6.76
C PRO A 581 -8.09 -0.12 -6.12
N ARG A 582 -9.16 -0.59 -6.77
CA ARG A 582 -9.98 -1.69 -6.26
C ARG A 582 -9.43 -3.03 -6.74
N THR A 583 -9.24 -3.99 -5.84
CA THR A 583 -9.03 -5.41 -6.19
C THR A 583 -10.21 -6.27 -5.72
N PHE A 584 -11.04 -6.64 -6.70
CA PHE A 584 -11.98 -7.77 -6.71
C PHE A 584 -12.97 -7.95 -5.54
N SER A 585 -14.18 -7.40 -5.73
CA SER A 585 -15.44 -8.08 -5.41
C SER A 585 -16.28 -8.20 -6.69
N PHE A 586 -17.14 -9.22 -6.79
CA PHE A 586 -17.82 -9.64 -8.01
C PHE A 586 -19.35 -9.51 -7.92
N ASP A 587 -19.83 -8.28 -7.69
CA ASP A 587 -21.26 -7.98 -7.72
C ASP A 587 -21.73 -7.66 -9.16
N LYS A 588 -22.85 -8.25 -9.57
CA LYS A 588 -23.50 -8.01 -10.87
C LYS A 588 -24.48 -6.85 -10.85
N VAL A 589 -25.21 -6.65 -9.75
CA VAL A 589 -26.36 -5.73 -9.70
C VAL A 589 -25.89 -4.28 -9.73
N ALA A 590 -24.88 -3.96 -8.92
CA ALA A 590 -24.24 -2.64 -8.89
C ALA A 590 -23.51 -2.24 -10.20
N MET A 591 -23.44 -3.12 -11.21
CA MET A 591 -22.86 -2.78 -12.52
C MET A 591 -23.87 -2.10 -13.46
N GLU A 592 -25.16 -2.46 -13.42
CA GLU A 592 -26.15 -1.93 -14.38
C GLU A 592 -26.43 -0.43 -14.15
N GLU A 593 -26.53 0.01 -12.90
CA GLU A 593 -26.69 1.45 -12.58
C GLU A 593 -25.44 2.29 -12.91
N MET A 594 -24.23 1.72 -12.80
CA MET A 594 -22.99 2.48 -13.10
C MET A 594 -22.71 2.68 -14.59
N ILE A 595 -23.37 1.94 -15.49
CA ILE A 595 -23.16 2.05 -16.94
C ILE A 595 -23.67 3.38 -17.51
N ARG A 596 -24.67 4.02 -16.87
CA ARG A 596 -25.36 5.22 -17.39
C ARG A 596 -24.59 6.56 -17.34
N GLY A 597 -23.29 6.60 -17.03
CA GLY A 597 -22.60 7.90 -16.95
C GLY A 597 -21.13 7.91 -16.53
N SER A 598 -20.29 7.01 -17.05
CA SER A 598 -18.83 7.17 -17.00
C SER A 598 -18.14 6.25 -18.01
N THR A 599 -17.08 6.75 -18.67
CA THR A 599 -16.21 5.94 -19.54
C THR A 599 -15.68 4.69 -18.81
N PRO A 600 -15.57 3.54 -19.50
CA PRO A 600 -15.26 2.28 -18.84
C PRO A 600 -13.83 2.29 -18.28
N LEU A 601 -13.73 2.13 -16.95
CA LEU A 601 -12.45 2.06 -16.23
C LEU A 601 -11.56 0.95 -16.79
N ASP A 602 -10.31 1.28 -17.09
CA ASP A 602 -9.30 0.30 -17.48
C ASP A 602 -9.10 -0.72 -16.34
N ARG A 603 -9.02 -2.01 -16.70
CA ARG A 603 -8.97 -3.14 -15.75
C ARG A 603 -7.57 -3.70 -15.54
N ASN A 604 -6.57 -3.14 -16.22
CA ASN A 604 -5.18 -3.56 -16.08
C ASN A 604 -4.53 -2.94 -14.81
N PRO A 605 -3.53 -3.59 -14.19
CA PRO A 605 -3.00 -4.92 -14.51
C PRO A 605 -3.94 -6.07 -14.10
N LEU A 606 -4.10 -7.06 -15.00
CA LEU A 606 -4.84 -8.28 -14.70
C LEU A 606 -3.91 -9.35 -14.09
N ALA A 607 -4.09 -9.64 -12.81
CA ALA A 607 -3.49 -10.82 -12.18
C ALA A 607 -4.18 -12.12 -12.68
N PRO A 608 -3.46 -13.24 -12.81
CA PRO A 608 -4.06 -14.52 -13.18
C PRO A 608 -5.08 -14.97 -12.14
N CYS A 609 -6.23 -15.48 -12.59
CA CYS A 609 -7.25 -16.05 -11.70
C CYS A 609 -6.73 -17.34 -11.01
N GLY A 610 -7.39 -17.83 -9.95
CA GLY A 610 -6.92 -19.01 -9.19
C GLY A 610 -6.57 -20.21 -10.06
N ALA A 611 -7.47 -20.62 -10.95
CA ALA A 611 -7.24 -21.74 -11.87
C ALA A 611 -6.10 -21.49 -12.88
N CYS A 612 -5.92 -20.25 -13.35
CA CYS A 612 -4.75 -19.90 -14.17
C CYS A 612 -3.46 -19.92 -13.33
N LYS A 613 -3.49 -19.41 -12.09
CA LYS A 613 -2.33 -19.41 -11.20
C LYS A 613 -1.84 -20.84 -10.93
N GLU A 614 -2.72 -21.81 -10.68
CA GLU A 614 -2.33 -23.22 -10.53
C GLU A 614 -1.62 -23.78 -11.77
N TRP A 615 -2.14 -23.50 -12.98
CA TRP A 615 -1.51 -23.94 -14.22
C TRP A 615 -0.13 -23.31 -14.41
N LEU A 616 -0.02 -22.00 -14.14
CA LEU A 616 1.21 -21.24 -14.34
C LEU A 616 2.26 -21.54 -13.25
N VAL A 617 1.85 -21.85 -12.01
CA VAL A 617 2.71 -22.44 -10.96
C VAL A 617 3.27 -23.78 -11.46
N LYS A 618 2.41 -24.69 -11.94
CA LYS A 618 2.85 -25.98 -12.49
C LYS A 618 3.77 -25.83 -13.68
N ILE A 619 3.66 -24.78 -14.49
CA ILE A 619 4.65 -24.48 -15.53
C ILE A 619 5.97 -24.00 -14.91
N ALA A 620 5.92 -23.09 -13.95
CA ALA A 620 7.09 -22.54 -13.26
C ALA A 620 7.88 -23.57 -12.43
N GLU A 621 7.23 -24.60 -11.85
CA GLU A 621 7.90 -25.74 -11.19
C GLU A 621 8.95 -26.41 -12.10
N ALA A 622 8.62 -26.56 -13.39
CA ALA A 622 9.51 -27.14 -14.41
C ALA A 622 10.27 -26.07 -15.22
N ASN A 623 10.04 -24.80 -14.93
CA ASN A 623 10.78 -23.67 -15.48
C ASN A 623 10.77 -22.45 -14.53
N PRO A 624 11.68 -22.37 -13.54
CA PRO A 624 11.75 -21.22 -12.63
C PRO A 624 12.05 -19.87 -13.31
N SER A 625 12.46 -19.88 -14.58
CA SER A 625 12.62 -18.67 -15.41
C SER A 625 11.33 -18.18 -16.09
N PHE A 626 10.20 -18.88 -15.88
CA PHE A 626 8.91 -18.52 -16.45
C PHE A 626 8.37 -17.21 -15.85
N ARG A 627 7.94 -16.29 -16.72
CA ARG A 627 7.50 -14.93 -16.33
C ARG A 627 6.08 -14.61 -16.79
N VAL A 628 5.31 -13.94 -15.93
CA VAL A 628 4.03 -13.32 -16.29
C VAL A 628 4.27 -11.83 -16.54
N VAL A 629 3.74 -11.33 -17.64
CA VAL A 629 3.76 -9.91 -18.00
C VAL A 629 2.35 -9.37 -17.93
N THR A 630 2.13 -8.33 -17.13
CA THR A 630 0.85 -7.61 -17.07
C THR A 630 1.10 -6.15 -17.39
N PHE A 631 0.09 -5.45 -17.91
CA PHE A 631 0.25 -4.08 -18.40
C PHE A 631 -0.28 -3.07 -17.37
N GLU A 632 0.24 -1.85 -17.41
CA GLU A 632 -0.32 -0.71 -16.67
C GLU A 632 -1.72 -0.32 -17.18
N ASN A 633 -1.96 -0.50 -18.49
CA ASN A 633 -3.17 -0.06 -19.20
C ASN A 633 -3.28 -0.74 -20.57
N SER A 634 -4.48 -0.70 -21.14
CA SER A 634 -4.84 -1.07 -22.52
C SER A 634 -3.89 -0.54 -23.61
N ARG A 635 -3.24 0.61 -23.38
CA ARG A 635 -2.26 1.21 -24.31
C ARG A 635 -0.91 0.47 -24.32
N CYS A 636 -0.68 -0.46 -23.41
CA CYS A 636 0.54 -1.25 -23.28
C CYS A 636 1.80 -0.38 -23.17
N ARG A 637 1.71 0.76 -22.45
CA ARG A 637 2.82 1.73 -22.31
C ARG A 637 3.93 1.19 -21.41
N ASN A 638 3.57 0.67 -20.24
CA ASN A 638 4.46 0.10 -19.25
C ASN A 638 3.96 -1.30 -18.84
N VAL A 639 4.87 -2.12 -18.28
CA VAL A 639 4.59 -3.49 -17.85
C VAL A 639 5.11 -3.79 -16.45
N TYR A 640 4.41 -4.68 -15.73
CA TYR A 640 4.93 -5.42 -14.59
C TYR A 640 5.40 -6.79 -15.09
N ILE A 641 6.55 -7.25 -14.61
CA ILE A 641 7.14 -8.54 -14.97
C ILE A 641 7.32 -9.34 -13.69
N SER A 642 6.53 -10.38 -13.46
CA SER A 642 6.58 -11.19 -12.24
C SER A 642 7.03 -12.64 -12.52
N GLN A 643 7.79 -13.19 -11.59
CA GLN A 643 7.90 -14.65 -11.41
C GLN A 643 6.77 -15.12 -10.48
N ILE A 644 6.38 -16.38 -10.59
CA ILE A 644 5.19 -16.93 -9.89
C ILE A 644 5.57 -17.68 -8.61
N ILE A 645 6.80 -18.19 -8.58
CA ILE A 645 7.46 -18.91 -7.49
C ILE A 645 8.59 -18.01 -7.01
#